data_AF-A0A955S383-F1
#
_entry.id   AF-A0A955S383-F1
#
_cell.length_a   1.000
_cell.length_b   1.000
_cell.length_c   1.000
_cell.angle_alpha   90.00
_cell.angle_beta   90.00
_cell.angle_gamma   90.00
#
_symmetry.space_group_name_H-M   'P 1'
#
loop_
_entity.id
_entity.type
_entity.pdbx_description
1 polymer ?
#
loop_
_entity_poly.entity_id
_entity_poly.type
_entity_poly.pdbx_seq_one_letter_code
_entity_poly.pdbx_strand_id
1 'polypeptide(L)'
;FFTLYIFIMSLHIDKRWSLPALVIVQVLWTNFHGFFFFGPLFVLIGLFSEWMKRHVKLPWEWNQSGRLTDEEYGRLKIALVLVSVACLANPQGVEGALYPIKVFFSLSGGDSIFFDYIQELKPPVEWGDFFGGGNYAYYKLMIIVSALTFFLNRRRLDISALILWIIFLLFSLKAIRNISFFAFTAYLCIISNCYYLAAADVIPLRFNSKRFVYITGIFCKILLLGFIAENYNVMAERGYYDFDKYQRKSEFGGIAKRTYPSGAADFIIENGIKANIFNDFNSGAYLIGRTFPNIKVFMDGRTELYAREFFRPYLKIWEQGNPEIFEAMVAKYNLTGAFLNSSREDIPKEILRYLDQQKEWIPVYFNSDGVFFLKDVPEHRAIIERYAVDFENWQPPYTDLLRMGIAKAEPYEHNYRAFTLESMDYDEAALREAKEALRIKPDYADPLKLIGKVFAKRKQFRSAFEAFRHACLYDPGNKKLRYNLALSYLDMSEYEGAIAAYRDIHVAWPADPKAVFFLSKAYAFNRQYDESLKMFQEAVKMAPASAGDAVNIADVIFADGKYDTAVEMYRTALEINDKLPAVHRKIGEAYRALDQPELAEKHLKRAAELKPPEDEAAEAAVGETAGSPQAAAPAAAGAAE
;
A
#
# COMPACT_ATOMS: atom_id res chain seq x y z
N PHE A 1 -23.03 14.88 -8.22
CA PHE A 1 -24.38 14.41 -7.89
C PHE A 1 -24.71 14.57 -6.40
N PHE A 2 -23.96 13.91 -5.51
CA PHE A 2 -24.12 13.99 -4.04
C PHE A 2 -24.40 15.40 -3.49
N THR A 3 -23.51 16.36 -3.73
CA THR A 3 -23.64 17.75 -3.24
C THR A 3 -24.88 18.46 -3.77
N LEU A 4 -25.20 18.25 -5.06
CA LEU A 4 -26.39 18.84 -5.69
C LEU A 4 -27.68 18.27 -5.08
N TYR A 5 -27.68 16.98 -4.77
CA TYR A 5 -28.80 16.30 -4.11
C TYR A 5 -29.08 16.91 -2.73
N ILE A 6 -28.03 17.03 -1.90
CA ILE A 6 -28.17 17.63 -0.57
C ILE A 6 -28.58 19.10 -0.68
N PHE A 7 -27.99 19.86 -1.61
CA PHE A 7 -28.34 21.27 -1.84
C PHE A 7 -29.82 21.48 -2.19
N ILE A 8 -30.36 20.70 -3.14
CA ILE A 8 -31.77 20.82 -3.54
C ILE A 8 -32.68 20.43 -2.36
N MET A 9 -32.37 19.34 -1.66
CA MET A 9 -33.19 18.87 -0.54
C MET A 9 -33.13 19.78 0.69
N SER A 10 -31.97 20.36 1.01
CA SER A 10 -31.81 21.14 2.24
C SER A 10 -32.26 22.59 2.09
N LEU A 11 -32.07 23.20 0.92
CA LEU A 11 -32.34 24.62 0.73
C LEU A 11 -33.58 24.91 -0.10
N HIS A 12 -34.02 24.00 -0.96
CA HIS A 12 -34.96 24.32 -2.05
C HIS A 12 -36.15 23.35 -2.15
N ILE A 13 -36.36 22.45 -1.17
CA ILE A 13 -37.49 21.51 -1.16
C ILE A 13 -38.87 22.23 -1.10
N ASP A 14 -38.87 23.47 -0.60
CA ASP A 14 -39.99 24.42 -0.60
C ASP A 14 -40.32 24.96 -2.01
N LYS A 15 -39.45 24.78 -3.00
CA LYS A 15 -39.68 25.24 -4.38
C LYS A 15 -40.31 24.15 -5.24
N ARG A 16 -41.26 24.54 -6.11
CA ARG A 16 -41.93 23.62 -7.05
C ARG A 16 -40.98 22.96 -8.05
N TRP A 17 -39.89 23.63 -8.41
CA TRP A 17 -38.92 23.11 -9.38
C TRP A 17 -38.02 22.01 -8.80
N SER A 18 -37.95 21.86 -7.46
CA SER A 18 -37.05 20.92 -6.80
C SER A 18 -37.32 19.46 -7.17
N LEU A 19 -38.59 19.07 -7.28
CA LEU A 19 -39.00 17.72 -7.63
C LEU A 19 -38.54 17.30 -9.04
N PRO A 20 -38.86 18.05 -10.12
CA PRO A 20 -38.30 17.78 -11.44
C PRO A 20 -36.77 17.76 -11.46
N ALA A 21 -36.12 18.68 -10.73
CA ALA A 21 -34.67 18.73 -10.67
C ALA A 21 -34.07 17.47 -10.02
N LEU A 22 -34.62 16.99 -8.90
CA LEU A 22 -34.17 15.75 -8.26
C LEU A 22 -34.31 14.55 -9.19
N VAL A 23 -35.39 14.47 -9.97
CA VAL A 23 -35.59 13.41 -10.96
C VAL A 23 -34.53 13.48 -12.05
N ILE A 24 -34.30 14.64 -12.66
CA ILE A 24 -33.28 14.82 -13.71
C ILE A 24 -31.89 14.44 -13.18
N VAL A 25 -31.54 14.94 -11.99
CA VAL A 25 -30.26 14.65 -11.35
C VAL A 25 -30.14 13.15 -11.04
N GLN A 26 -31.22 12.48 -10.64
CA GLN A 26 -31.20 11.03 -10.39
C GLN A 26 -31.01 10.22 -11.67
N VAL A 27 -31.72 10.56 -12.75
CA VAL A 27 -31.56 9.87 -14.04
C VAL A 27 -30.11 9.98 -14.52
N LEU A 28 -29.53 11.18 -14.45
CA LEU A 28 -28.12 11.38 -14.77
C LEU A 28 -27.22 10.56 -13.83
N TRP A 29 -27.44 10.62 -12.51
CA TRP A 29 -26.59 9.88 -11.57
C TRP A 29 -26.62 8.37 -11.81
N THR A 30 -27.81 7.82 -12.08
CA THR A 30 -28.03 6.39 -12.33
C THR A 30 -27.17 5.87 -13.48
N ASN A 31 -26.95 6.68 -14.51
CA ASN A 31 -26.18 6.29 -15.69
C ASN A 31 -24.68 6.64 -15.61
N PHE A 32 -24.25 7.36 -14.57
CA PHE A 32 -22.86 7.81 -14.43
C PHE A 32 -22.10 7.12 -13.30
N HIS A 33 -22.77 6.65 -12.25
CA HIS A 33 -22.07 6.10 -11.08
C HIS A 33 -22.94 5.17 -10.24
N GLY A 34 -22.37 4.02 -9.82
CA GLY A 34 -23.05 3.02 -8.98
C GLY A 34 -23.49 3.46 -7.57
N PHE A 35 -23.19 4.69 -7.13
CA PHE A 35 -23.65 5.21 -5.82
C PHE A 35 -24.99 5.96 -5.94
N PHE A 36 -25.67 5.87 -7.09
CA PHE A 36 -26.96 6.52 -7.31
C PHE A 36 -28.05 6.09 -6.30
N PHE A 37 -27.90 4.92 -5.67
CA PHE A 37 -28.81 4.45 -4.60
C PHE A 37 -28.82 5.38 -3.38
N PHE A 38 -27.81 6.24 -3.21
CA PHE A 38 -27.84 7.28 -2.19
C PHE A 38 -28.93 8.33 -2.41
N GLY A 39 -29.38 8.56 -3.64
CA GLY A 39 -30.48 9.48 -3.94
C GLY A 39 -31.77 9.12 -3.17
N PRO A 40 -32.37 7.93 -3.42
CA PRO A 40 -33.48 7.43 -2.62
C PRO A 40 -33.18 7.37 -1.11
N LEU A 41 -31.96 6.99 -0.73
CA LEU A 41 -31.56 6.91 0.67
C LEU A 41 -31.64 8.28 1.37
N PHE A 42 -31.20 9.38 0.73
CA PHE A 42 -31.31 10.72 1.34
C PHE A 42 -32.75 11.12 1.57
N VAL A 43 -33.62 10.88 0.58
CA VAL A 43 -35.05 11.18 0.71
C VAL A 43 -35.66 10.34 1.85
N LEU A 44 -35.26 9.06 1.96
CA LEU A 44 -35.70 8.19 3.04
C LEU A 44 -35.22 8.67 4.41
N ILE A 45 -33.95 9.11 4.54
CA ILE A 45 -33.42 9.71 5.78
C ILE A 45 -34.24 10.95 6.16
N GLY A 46 -34.54 11.83 5.19
CA GLY A 46 -35.39 13.00 5.40
C GLY A 46 -36.77 12.62 5.93
N LEU A 47 -37.45 11.68 5.26
CA LEU A 47 -38.77 11.20 5.65
C LEU A 47 -38.78 10.53 7.02
N PHE A 48 -37.79 9.70 7.31
CA PHE A 48 -37.65 9.01 8.59
C PHE A 48 -37.36 10.00 9.73
N SER A 49 -36.49 10.99 9.49
CA SER A 49 -36.19 12.03 10.47
C SER A 49 -37.42 12.88 10.81
N GLU A 50 -38.22 13.27 9.81
CA GLU A 50 -39.46 14.03 10.02
C GLU A 50 -40.53 13.17 10.70
N TRP A 51 -40.60 11.88 10.36
CA TRP A 51 -41.46 10.93 11.06
C TRP A 51 -41.09 10.84 12.55
N MET A 52 -39.80 10.75 12.89
CA MET A 52 -39.33 10.76 14.28
C MET A 52 -39.73 12.05 15.02
N LYS A 53 -39.50 13.22 14.42
CA LYS A 53 -39.86 14.55 14.98
C LYS A 53 -41.37 14.68 15.25
N ARG A 54 -42.21 13.87 14.59
CA ARG A 54 -43.67 13.90 14.71
C ARG A 54 -44.23 12.87 15.68
N HIS A 55 -43.58 11.71 15.82
CA HIS A 55 -44.16 10.54 16.51
C HIS A 55 -43.36 10.04 17.71
N VAL A 56 -42.09 10.45 17.85
CA VAL A 56 -41.22 10.01 18.95
C VAL A 56 -41.12 11.12 20.00
N LYS A 57 -41.11 10.72 21.29
CA LYS A 57 -40.89 11.65 22.41
C LYS A 57 -39.43 12.09 22.44
N LEU A 58 -39.13 13.20 21.76
CA LEU A 58 -37.82 13.86 21.74
C LEU A 58 -37.87 15.18 22.52
N PRO A 59 -36.72 15.73 22.95
CA PRO A 59 -36.66 17.09 23.49
C PRO A 59 -37.36 18.07 22.55
N TRP A 60 -38.14 19.00 23.11
CA TRP A 60 -38.99 19.89 22.32
C TRP A 60 -38.18 20.69 21.29
N GLU A 61 -36.99 21.14 21.66
CA GLU A 61 -36.09 21.87 20.76
C GLU A 61 -35.62 21.02 19.56
N TRP A 62 -35.47 19.71 19.73
CA TRP A 62 -35.08 18.79 18.64
C TRP A 62 -36.24 18.57 17.67
N ASN A 63 -37.48 18.56 18.17
CA ASN A 63 -38.69 18.46 17.35
C ASN A 63 -38.92 19.68 16.47
N GLN A 64 -38.39 20.84 16.88
CA GLN A 64 -38.49 22.10 16.14
C GLN A 64 -37.32 22.34 15.18
N SER A 65 -36.13 21.79 15.49
CA SER A 65 -34.94 21.94 14.66
C SER A 65 -35.14 21.30 13.28
N GLY A 66 -35.10 22.11 12.22
CA GLY A 66 -35.24 21.64 10.83
C GLY A 66 -36.54 20.87 10.56
N ARG A 67 -37.64 21.21 11.26
CA ARG A 67 -38.94 20.56 11.07
C ARG A 67 -39.57 21.02 9.76
N LEU A 68 -40.07 20.08 8.97
CA LEU A 68 -40.71 20.37 7.70
C LEU A 68 -42.18 20.71 7.86
N THR A 69 -42.67 21.61 7.01
CA THR A 69 -44.10 21.86 6.84
C THR A 69 -44.81 20.62 6.28
N ASP A 70 -46.12 20.53 6.45
CA ASP A 70 -46.90 19.41 5.91
C ASP A 70 -46.82 19.32 4.39
N GLU A 71 -46.71 20.46 3.70
CA GLU A 71 -46.52 20.52 2.26
C GLU A 71 -45.14 19.97 1.85
N GLU A 72 -44.06 20.40 2.52
CA GLU A 72 -42.70 19.89 2.26
C GLU A 72 -42.58 18.40 2.56
N TYR A 73 -43.18 17.94 3.67
CA TYR A 73 -43.22 16.53 4.02
C TYR A 73 -44.01 15.71 2.98
N GLY A 74 -45.12 16.25 2.48
CA GLY A 74 -45.87 15.67 1.36
C GLY A 74 -45.03 15.58 0.08
N ARG A 75 -44.29 16.64 -0.25
CA ARG A 75 -43.39 16.66 -1.42
C ARG A 75 -42.26 15.65 -1.29
N LEU A 76 -41.66 15.45 -0.12
CA LEU A 76 -40.64 14.41 0.07
C LEU A 76 -41.18 12.99 -0.17
N LYS A 77 -42.44 12.71 0.20
CA LYS A 77 -43.06 11.41 -0.09
C LYS A 77 -43.18 11.18 -1.60
N ILE A 78 -43.60 12.23 -2.33
CA ILE A 78 -43.65 12.19 -3.80
C ILE A 78 -42.24 12.06 -4.38
N ALA A 79 -41.27 12.79 -3.84
CA ALA A 79 -39.87 12.72 -4.25
C ALA A 79 -39.33 11.29 -4.15
N LEU A 80 -39.63 10.58 -3.05
CA LEU A 80 -39.15 9.21 -2.85
C LEU A 80 -39.62 8.29 -3.98
N VAL A 81 -40.89 8.39 -4.37
CA VAL A 81 -41.45 7.60 -5.48
C VAL A 81 -40.78 7.99 -6.79
N LEU A 82 -40.75 9.28 -7.12
CA LEU A 82 -40.22 9.74 -8.40
C LEU A 82 -38.72 9.44 -8.56
N VAL A 83 -37.93 9.64 -7.51
CA VAL A 83 -36.49 9.33 -7.49
C VAL A 83 -36.25 7.83 -7.56
N SER A 84 -37.05 7.01 -6.89
CA SER A 84 -36.94 5.55 -6.99
C SER A 84 -37.29 5.03 -8.39
N VAL A 85 -38.31 5.61 -9.03
CA VAL A 85 -38.66 5.31 -10.42
C VAL A 85 -37.58 5.82 -11.39
N ALA A 86 -36.97 6.97 -11.11
CA ALA A 86 -35.87 7.51 -11.92
C ALA A 86 -34.63 6.60 -11.94
N CYS A 87 -34.41 5.80 -10.89
CA CYS A 87 -33.36 4.77 -10.91
C CYS A 87 -33.58 3.69 -11.98
N LEU A 88 -34.81 3.50 -12.48
CA LEU A 88 -35.12 2.55 -13.56
C LEU A 88 -34.73 3.07 -14.95
N ALA A 89 -34.42 4.38 -15.06
CA ALA A 89 -34.02 5.00 -16.32
C ALA A 89 -32.54 4.70 -16.61
N ASN A 90 -32.22 3.43 -16.81
CA ASN A 90 -30.91 2.92 -17.20
C ASN A 90 -31.07 1.80 -18.26
N PRO A 91 -30.03 1.46 -19.04
CA PRO A 91 -30.13 0.47 -20.12
C PRO A 91 -30.59 -0.93 -19.67
N GLN A 92 -30.44 -1.26 -18.39
CA GLN A 92 -30.74 -2.57 -17.79
C GLN A 92 -32.01 -2.55 -16.94
N GLY A 93 -32.74 -1.41 -16.90
CA GLY A 93 -33.98 -1.25 -16.13
C GLY A 93 -33.85 -1.65 -14.66
N VAL A 94 -34.65 -2.63 -14.23
CA VAL A 94 -34.69 -3.11 -12.84
C VAL A 94 -33.37 -3.76 -12.42
N GLU A 95 -32.70 -4.50 -13.31
CA GLU A 95 -31.44 -5.16 -12.97
C GLU A 95 -30.34 -4.15 -12.68
N GLY A 96 -30.21 -3.12 -13.51
CA GLY A 96 -29.26 -2.02 -13.29
C GLY A 96 -29.57 -1.23 -12.02
N ALA A 97 -30.86 -1.00 -11.73
CA ALA A 97 -31.29 -0.30 -10.51
C ALA A 97 -30.93 -1.07 -9.23
N LEU A 98 -31.02 -2.41 -9.25
CA LEU A 98 -30.71 -3.27 -8.11
C LEU A 98 -29.22 -3.65 -8.02
N TYR A 99 -28.45 -3.45 -9.09
CA TYR A 99 -27.05 -3.88 -9.17
C TYR A 99 -26.18 -3.35 -8.02
N PRO A 100 -26.17 -2.05 -7.68
CA PRO A 100 -25.34 -1.57 -6.58
C PRO A 100 -25.66 -2.20 -5.23
N ILE A 101 -26.93 -2.51 -4.99
CA ILE A 101 -27.38 -3.14 -3.75
C ILE A 101 -26.88 -4.59 -3.69
N LYS A 102 -26.97 -5.32 -4.80
CA LYS A 102 -26.43 -6.68 -4.91
C LYS A 102 -24.92 -6.69 -4.67
N VAL A 103 -24.20 -5.78 -5.32
CA VAL A 103 -22.74 -5.64 -5.16
C VAL A 103 -22.36 -5.25 -3.74
N PHE A 104 -23.09 -4.31 -3.13
CA PHE A 104 -22.83 -3.86 -1.75
C PHE A 104 -22.91 -5.02 -0.75
N PHE A 105 -23.92 -5.88 -0.87
CA PHE A 105 -24.10 -7.02 0.03
C PHE A 105 -23.23 -8.24 -0.34
N SER A 106 -22.94 -8.48 -1.62
CA SER A 106 -22.03 -9.56 -2.04
C SER A 106 -20.59 -9.28 -1.60
N LEU A 107 -20.21 -8.01 -1.55
CA LEU A 107 -18.90 -7.57 -1.09
C LEU A 107 -18.75 -7.56 0.44
N SER A 108 -19.84 -7.60 1.21
CA SER A 108 -19.81 -7.60 2.68
C SER A 108 -19.78 -9.00 3.33
N GLY A 109 -19.75 -10.08 2.53
CA GLY A 109 -19.71 -11.47 2.97
C GLY A 109 -18.29 -12.09 3.00
N GLY A 110 -18.19 -13.35 3.45
CA GLY A 110 -16.94 -14.12 3.69
C GLY A 110 -16.06 -14.44 2.46
N ASP A 111 -16.32 -13.82 1.31
CA ASP A 111 -15.51 -13.88 0.08
C ASP A 111 -14.62 -12.63 -0.10
N SER A 112 -14.30 -11.97 1.02
CA SER A 112 -13.57 -10.69 1.14
C SER A 112 -12.10 -10.69 0.72
N ILE A 113 -11.61 -11.69 -0.01
CA ILE A 113 -10.20 -11.72 -0.46
C ILE A 113 -9.84 -10.46 -1.26
N PHE A 114 -10.79 -9.73 -1.86
CA PHE A 114 -10.46 -8.45 -2.48
C PHE A 114 -10.29 -7.29 -1.49
N PHE A 115 -11.04 -7.28 -0.37
CA PHE A 115 -10.99 -6.24 0.66
C PHE A 115 -9.70 -6.25 1.46
N ASP A 116 -9.14 -7.44 1.66
CA ASP A 116 -7.90 -7.61 2.43
C ASP A 116 -6.66 -7.15 1.64
N TYR A 117 -6.79 -6.90 0.33
CA TYR A 117 -5.65 -6.66 -0.56
C TYR A 117 -5.72 -5.29 -1.23
N ILE A 118 -6.91 -4.85 -1.64
CA ILE A 118 -7.08 -3.52 -2.22
C ILE A 118 -7.11 -2.50 -1.10
N GLN A 119 -6.05 -1.70 -0.99
CA GLN A 119 -5.87 -0.69 0.06
C GLN A 119 -7.07 0.24 0.19
N GLU A 120 -7.67 0.67 -0.92
CA GLU A 120 -8.85 1.56 -0.90
C GLU A 120 -10.10 0.95 -0.24
N LEU A 121 -10.15 -0.38 -0.16
CA LEU A 121 -11.26 -1.14 0.43
C LEU A 121 -11.04 -1.45 1.91
N LYS A 122 -9.82 -1.25 2.43
CA LYS A 122 -9.51 -1.51 3.85
C LYS A 122 -10.12 -0.46 4.77
N PRO A 123 -10.43 -0.81 6.03
CA PRO A 123 -10.79 0.17 7.05
C PRO A 123 -9.70 1.24 7.22
N PRO A 124 -10.05 2.52 7.31
CA PRO A 124 -9.05 3.58 7.44
C PRO A 124 -8.44 3.71 8.83
N VAL A 125 -9.10 3.17 9.86
CA VAL A 125 -8.66 3.30 11.25
C VAL A 125 -8.89 1.98 11.97
N GLU A 126 -7.83 1.48 12.60
CA GLU A 126 -7.92 0.41 13.59
C GLU A 126 -8.19 1.00 14.97
N TRP A 127 -8.99 0.32 15.80
CA TRP A 127 -9.42 0.84 17.10
C TRP A 127 -8.25 1.23 18.03
N GLY A 128 -7.10 0.57 17.91
CA GLY A 128 -5.90 0.88 18.70
C GLY A 128 -5.16 2.16 18.28
N ASP A 129 -5.35 2.65 17.04
CA ASP A 129 -4.64 3.82 16.50
C ASP A 129 -5.54 5.06 16.35
N PHE A 130 -6.79 5.02 16.81
CA PHE A 130 -7.74 6.12 16.55
C PHE A 130 -7.24 7.49 17.04
N PHE A 131 -6.56 7.55 18.19
CA PHE A 131 -5.99 8.78 18.75
C PHE A 131 -4.50 8.97 18.45
N GLY A 132 -3.88 8.08 17.68
CA GLY A 132 -2.49 8.21 17.23
C GLY A 132 -2.35 9.25 16.13
N GLY A 133 -1.22 9.98 16.11
CA GLY A 133 -0.86 10.96 15.08
C GLY A 133 -0.49 10.36 13.72
N GLY A 134 -0.76 9.07 13.50
CA GLY A 134 -0.43 8.32 12.29
C GLY A 134 -1.36 8.57 11.10
N ASN A 135 -1.63 7.51 10.34
CA ASN A 135 -2.38 7.55 9.08
C ASN A 135 -3.74 8.26 9.21
N TYR A 136 -4.13 9.01 8.17
CA TYR A 136 -5.42 9.70 8.06
C TYR A 136 -5.73 10.70 9.20
N ALA A 137 -4.72 11.41 9.71
CA ALA A 137 -4.88 12.41 10.77
C ALA A 137 -6.00 13.44 10.51
N TYR A 138 -6.14 13.96 9.29
CA TYR A 138 -7.23 14.89 8.93
C TYR A 138 -8.63 14.26 9.01
N TYR A 139 -8.76 12.99 8.65
CA TYR A 139 -10.02 12.26 8.76
C TYR A 139 -10.40 12.06 10.24
N LYS A 140 -9.45 11.61 11.07
CA LYS A 140 -9.62 11.47 12.53
C LYS A 140 -10.03 12.82 13.16
N LEU A 141 -9.31 13.89 12.83
CA LEU A 141 -9.62 15.25 13.29
C LEU A 141 -11.03 15.68 12.87
N MET A 142 -11.43 15.39 11.64
CA MET A 142 -12.75 15.75 11.13
C MET A 142 -13.88 14.98 11.84
N ILE A 143 -13.67 13.71 12.21
CA ILE A 143 -14.62 12.97 13.07
C ILE A 143 -14.77 13.69 14.41
N ILE A 144 -13.66 14.03 15.06
CA ILE A 144 -13.64 14.68 16.37
C ILE A 144 -14.32 16.05 16.31
N VAL A 145 -13.94 16.90 15.35
CA VAL A 145 -14.49 18.25 15.19
C VAL A 145 -15.99 18.19 14.90
N SER A 146 -16.41 17.35 13.95
CA SER A 146 -17.85 17.24 13.63
C SER A 146 -18.66 16.69 14.80
N ALA A 147 -18.17 15.67 15.53
CA ALA A 147 -18.80 15.17 16.75
C ALA A 147 -18.91 16.24 17.84
N LEU A 148 -17.85 17.05 18.03
CA LEU A 148 -17.84 18.15 18.99
C LEU A 148 -18.92 19.18 18.66
N THR A 149 -19.17 19.49 17.38
CA THR A 149 -20.24 20.43 17.02
C THR A 149 -21.63 19.93 17.43
N PHE A 150 -21.90 18.62 17.34
CA PHE A 150 -23.15 18.05 17.84
C PHE A 150 -23.25 18.12 19.36
N PHE A 151 -22.14 17.88 20.06
CA PHE A 151 -22.09 18.00 21.53
C PHE A 151 -22.35 19.44 22.00
N LEU A 152 -21.71 20.42 21.37
CA LEU A 152 -21.92 21.84 21.68
C LEU A 152 -23.36 22.27 21.35
N ASN A 153 -23.91 21.78 20.25
CA ASN A 153 -25.29 22.07 19.81
C ASN A 153 -26.33 21.07 20.36
N ARG A 154 -26.04 20.32 21.44
CA ARG A 154 -26.91 19.24 21.98
C ARG A 154 -28.32 19.68 22.35
N ARG A 155 -28.56 20.98 22.57
CA ARG A 155 -29.89 21.53 22.86
C ARG A 155 -30.74 21.72 21.60
N ARG A 156 -30.17 21.86 20.40
CA ARG A 156 -30.89 22.13 19.14
C ARG A 156 -30.44 21.18 18.03
N LEU A 157 -30.36 19.90 18.38
CA LEU A 157 -29.82 18.88 17.51
C LEU A 157 -30.77 18.62 16.34
N ASP A 158 -30.30 18.76 15.11
CA ASP A 158 -31.05 18.32 13.93
C ASP A 158 -30.85 16.82 13.70
N ILE A 159 -31.95 16.08 13.82
CA ILE A 159 -31.98 14.62 13.73
C ILE A 159 -31.60 14.15 12.31
N SER A 160 -32.00 14.87 11.26
CA SER A 160 -31.60 14.52 9.89
C SER A 160 -30.08 14.59 9.73
N ALA A 161 -29.46 15.68 10.18
CA ALA A 161 -28.01 15.85 10.14
C ALA A 161 -27.27 14.79 10.96
N LEU A 162 -27.77 14.42 12.15
CA LEU A 162 -27.16 13.39 12.98
C LEU A 162 -27.24 11.99 12.35
N ILE A 163 -28.40 11.60 11.82
CA ILE A 163 -28.57 10.30 11.15
C ILE A 163 -27.66 10.23 9.92
N LEU A 164 -27.61 11.30 9.12
CA LEU A 164 -26.72 11.40 7.97
C LEU A 164 -25.25 11.25 8.39
N TRP A 165 -24.83 11.98 9.43
CA TRP A 165 -23.48 11.90 9.96
C TRP A 165 -23.12 10.48 10.43
N ILE A 166 -24.01 9.81 11.19
CA ILE A 166 -23.79 8.44 11.67
C ILE A 166 -23.65 7.47 10.49
N ILE A 167 -24.57 7.50 9.52
CA ILE A 167 -24.55 6.60 8.37
C ILE A 167 -23.25 6.76 7.58
N PHE A 168 -22.84 7.99 7.29
CA PHE A 168 -21.62 8.22 6.52
C PHE A 168 -20.35 7.96 7.32
N LEU A 169 -20.36 8.15 8.64
CA LEU A 169 -19.25 7.75 9.51
C LEU A 169 -19.08 6.23 9.51
N LEU A 170 -20.17 5.49 9.72
CA LEU A 170 -20.12 4.02 9.68
C LEU A 170 -19.69 3.51 8.30
N PHE A 171 -20.16 4.17 7.23
CA PHE A 171 -19.77 3.84 5.87
C PHE A 171 -18.29 4.17 5.59
N SER A 172 -17.75 5.28 6.10
CA SER A 172 -16.34 5.64 5.95
C SER A 172 -15.40 4.76 6.78
N LEU A 173 -15.84 4.28 7.93
CA LEU A 173 -15.08 3.33 8.75
C LEU A 173 -14.92 1.95 8.09
N LYS A 174 -15.74 1.63 7.08
CA LYS A 174 -15.63 0.34 6.35
C LYS A 174 -14.57 0.33 5.27
N ALA A 175 -14.28 1.45 4.61
CA ALA A 175 -13.32 1.52 3.52
C ALA A 175 -12.73 2.93 3.34
N ILE A 176 -11.43 3.02 3.05
CA ILE A 176 -10.70 4.28 2.81
C ILE A 176 -11.36 5.13 1.70
N ARG A 177 -11.79 4.52 0.59
CA ARG A 177 -12.46 5.25 -0.51
C ARG A 177 -13.73 5.98 -0.09
N ASN A 178 -14.34 5.57 1.04
CA ASN A 178 -15.56 6.16 1.54
C ASN A 178 -15.31 7.41 2.41
N ILE A 179 -14.06 7.71 2.77
CA ILE A 179 -13.69 8.90 3.57
C ILE A 179 -14.22 10.17 2.93
N SER A 180 -14.15 10.31 1.61
CA SER A 180 -14.59 11.51 0.91
C SER A 180 -16.08 11.82 1.13
N PHE A 181 -16.95 10.81 1.18
CA PHE A 181 -18.38 11.01 1.44
C PHE A 181 -18.64 11.48 2.87
N PHE A 182 -17.92 10.91 3.85
CA PHE A 182 -17.97 11.40 5.21
C PHE A 182 -17.40 12.81 5.31
N ALA A 183 -16.35 13.15 4.56
CA ALA A 183 -15.78 14.49 4.58
C ALA A 183 -16.79 15.57 4.17
N PHE A 184 -17.50 15.33 3.07
CA PHE A 184 -18.58 16.23 2.64
C PHE A 184 -19.69 16.32 3.68
N THR A 185 -20.12 15.18 4.22
CA THR A 185 -21.19 15.13 5.23
C THR A 185 -20.80 15.86 6.52
N ALA A 186 -19.61 15.56 7.05
CA ALA A 186 -19.05 16.18 8.25
C ALA A 186 -18.91 17.69 8.08
N TYR A 187 -18.42 18.16 6.92
CA TYR A 187 -18.35 19.58 6.61
C TYR A 187 -19.71 20.27 6.66
N LEU A 188 -20.74 19.68 6.04
CA LEU A 188 -22.10 20.22 6.05
C LEU A 188 -22.69 20.23 7.47
N CYS A 189 -22.47 19.16 8.25
CA CYS A 189 -22.89 19.09 9.65
C CYS A 189 -22.18 20.15 10.51
N ILE A 190 -20.88 20.36 10.32
CA ILE A 190 -20.11 21.40 11.02
C ILE A 190 -20.71 22.77 10.73
N ILE A 191 -20.93 23.11 9.46
CA ILE A 191 -21.52 24.40 9.09
C ILE A 191 -22.91 24.57 9.71
N SER A 192 -23.76 23.56 9.56
CA SER A 192 -25.14 23.60 10.08
C SER A 192 -25.17 23.77 11.60
N ASN A 193 -24.34 23.03 12.34
CA ASN A 193 -24.27 23.12 13.79
C ASN A 193 -23.67 24.46 14.24
N CYS A 194 -22.61 24.92 13.56
CA CYS A 194 -21.95 26.19 13.87
C CYS A 194 -22.78 27.42 13.53
N TYR A 195 -23.71 27.33 12.57
CA TYR A 195 -24.61 28.44 12.23
C TYR A 195 -25.43 28.91 13.43
N TYR A 196 -25.83 27.98 14.31
CA TYR A 196 -26.64 28.26 15.49
C TYR A 196 -25.82 28.48 16.77
N LEU A 197 -24.50 28.24 16.73
CA LEU A 197 -23.58 28.49 17.84
C LEU A 197 -23.12 29.94 17.80
N ALA A 198 -23.54 30.77 18.76
CA ALA A 198 -22.92 32.09 18.90
C ALA A 198 -21.49 31.91 19.41
N ALA A 199 -20.53 32.67 18.87
CA ALA A 199 -19.14 32.62 19.35
C ALA A 199 -19.05 32.83 20.87
N ALA A 200 -19.95 33.66 21.43
CA ALA A 200 -20.08 33.93 22.85
C ALA A 200 -20.51 32.71 23.70
N ASP A 201 -21.20 31.73 23.12
CA ASP A 201 -21.64 30.51 23.80
C ASP A 201 -20.52 29.48 23.96
N VAL A 202 -19.46 29.59 23.14
CA VAL A 202 -18.33 28.64 23.08
C VAL A 202 -17.07 29.23 23.70
N ILE A 203 -16.77 30.50 23.40
CA ILE A 203 -15.62 31.22 23.95
C ILE A 203 -16.11 32.63 24.32
N PRO A 204 -16.07 33.04 25.60
CA PRO A 204 -16.41 34.41 26.01
C PRO A 204 -15.32 35.38 25.55
N LEU A 205 -15.26 35.65 24.24
CA LEU A 205 -14.34 36.59 23.63
C LEU A 205 -14.76 38.02 24.02
N ARG A 206 -13.95 38.66 24.86
CA ARG A 206 -14.12 40.07 25.26
C ARG A 206 -13.87 41.06 24.10
N PHE A 207 -13.39 40.60 22.95
CA PHE A 207 -13.03 41.42 21.79
C PHE A 207 -14.16 41.47 20.75
N ASN A 208 -15.27 42.11 21.09
CA ASN A 208 -16.47 42.15 20.24
C ASN A 208 -16.55 43.39 19.31
N SER A 209 -15.43 44.07 19.06
CA SER A 209 -15.44 45.24 18.17
C SER A 209 -15.65 44.80 16.72
N LYS A 210 -16.51 45.51 15.97
CA LYS A 210 -16.72 45.24 14.53
C LYS A 210 -15.38 45.19 13.78
N ARG A 211 -14.43 46.07 14.13
CA ARG A 211 -13.08 46.10 13.55
C ARG A 211 -12.33 44.79 13.75
N PHE A 212 -12.36 44.22 14.95
CA PHE A 212 -11.68 42.95 15.25
C PHE A 212 -12.27 41.78 14.45
N VAL A 213 -13.60 41.69 14.33
CA VAL A 213 -14.27 40.65 13.52
C VAL A 213 -13.91 40.79 12.04
N TYR A 214 -13.91 42.01 11.49
CA TYR A 214 -13.50 42.26 10.10
C TYR A 214 -12.02 41.89 9.86
N ILE A 215 -11.11 42.31 10.75
CA ILE A 215 -9.68 42.00 10.64
C ILE A 215 -9.46 40.48 10.73
N THR A 216 -10.09 39.82 11.69
CA THR A 216 -9.98 38.35 11.85
C THR A 216 -10.55 37.63 10.63
N GLY A 217 -11.69 38.07 10.10
CA GLY A 217 -12.29 37.50 8.90
C GLY A 217 -11.41 37.68 7.66
N ILE A 218 -10.76 38.84 7.50
CA ILE A 218 -9.77 39.08 6.44
C ILE A 218 -8.57 38.15 6.62
N PHE A 219 -8.02 38.06 7.84
CA PHE A 219 -6.89 37.20 8.15
C PHE A 219 -7.17 35.72 7.87
N CYS A 220 -8.33 35.20 8.30
CA CYS A 220 -8.74 33.82 8.00
C CYS A 220 -8.89 33.57 6.50
N LYS A 221 -9.43 34.54 5.74
CA LYS A 221 -9.51 34.43 4.27
C LYS A 221 -8.13 34.43 3.62
N ILE A 222 -7.19 35.25 4.10
CA ILE A 222 -5.80 35.25 3.63
C ILE A 222 -5.14 33.91 3.91
N LEU A 223 -5.29 33.36 5.12
CA LEU A 223 -4.78 32.04 5.47
C LEU A 223 -5.39 30.94 4.58
N LEU A 224 -6.70 30.99 4.32
CA LEU A 224 -7.37 30.06 3.41
C LEU A 224 -6.84 30.17 1.98
N LEU A 225 -6.68 31.40 1.47
CA LEU A 225 -6.12 31.63 0.14
C LEU A 225 -4.67 31.16 0.05
N GLY A 226 -3.87 31.40 1.09
CA GLY A 226 -2.51 30.89 1.21
C GLY A 226 -2.46 29.37 1.21
N PHE A 227 -3.35 28.72 1.97
CA PHE A 227 -3.49 27.26 1.98
C PHE A 227 -3.90 26.71 0.60
N ILE A 228 -4.87 27.35 -0.07
CA ILE A 228 -5.29 26.95 -1.42
C ILE A 228 -4.15 27.14 -2.41
N ALA A 229 -3.44 28.26 -2.36
CA ALA A 229 -2.30 28.54 -3.24
C ALA A 229 -1.16 27.54 -3.03
N GLU A 230 -0.84 27.21 -1.78
CA GLU A 230 0.17 26.20 -1.45
C GLU A 230 -0.21 24.82 -1.97
N ASN A 231 -1.44 24.36 -1.71
CA ASN A 231 -1.91 23.08 -2.22
C ASN A 231 -2.01 23.08 -3.75
N TYR A 232 -2.40 24.20 -4.37
CA TYR A 232 -2.40 24.34 -5.82
C TYR A 232 -1.00 24.24 -6.39
N ASN A 233 -0.01 24.92 -5.80
CA ASN A 233 1.39 24.84 -6.22
C ASN A 233 1.89 23.40 -6.11
N VAL A 234 1.65 22.72 -4.98
CA VAL A 234 2.00 21.29 -4.81
C VAL A 234 1.36 20.43 -5.90
N MET A 235 0.08 20.67 -6.23
CA MET A 235 -0.62 19.90 -7.27
C MET A 235 -0.20 20.27 -8.70
N ALA A 236 0.13 21.53 -8.97
CA ALA A 236 0.59 22.01 -10.27
C ALA A 236 2.05 21.60 -10.55
N GLU A 237 2.86 21.47 -9.50
CA GLU A 237 4.21 20.95 -9.57
C GLU A 237 4.25 19.43 -9.76
N ARG A 238 3.15 18.70 -9.47
CA ARG A 238 3.02 17.29 -9.85
C ARG A 238 3.11 17.18 -11.36
N GLY A 239 4.25 16.67 -11.79
CA GLY A 239 4.63 16.53 -13.17
C GLY A 239 5.78 15.54 -13.26
N TYR A 240 6.02 15.09 -14.49
CA TYR A 240 7.17 14.25 -14.81
C TYR A 240 7.88 14.84 -16.02
N TYR A 241 9.15 14.48 -16.20
CA TYR A 241 9.92 14.89 -17.36
C TYR A 241 9.82 13.81 -18.43
N ASP A 242 9.33 14.16 -19.61
CA ASP A 242 9.28 13.28 -20.77
C ASP A 242 10.65 13.34 -21.45
N PHE A 243 11.47 12.30 -21.26
CA PHE A 243 12.86 12.23 -21.73
C PHE A 243 12.96 12.06 -23.26
N ASP A 244 11.94 11.50 -23.91
CA ASP A 244 11.89 11.38 -25.37
C ASP A 244 11.68 12.76 -26.04
N LYS A 245 10.81 13.59 -25.44
CA LYS A 245 10.42 14.88 -26.00
C LYS A 245 11.11 16.08 -25.34
N TYR A 246 11.95 15.85 -24.33
CA TYR A 246 12.65 16.89 -23.57
C TYR A 246 11.73 17.99 -23.02
N GLN A 247 10.61 17.59 -22.41
CA GLN A 247 9.62 18.54 -21.88
C GLN A 247 9.00 18.08 -20.55
N ARG A 248 8.67 19.04 -19.69
CA ARG A 248 7.91 18.76 -18.46
C ARG A 248 6.43 18.56 -18.82
N LYS A 249 5.85 17.46 -18.33
CA LYS A 249 4.42 17.16 -18.41
C LYS A 249 3.79 17.31 -17.03
N SER A 250 2.60 17.89 -16.97
CA SER A 250 1.80 17.95 -15.74
C SER A 250 1.00 16.67 -15.58
N GLU A 251 0.88 16.19 -14.35
CA GLU A 251 -0.07 15.14 -13.98
C GLU A 251 -1.43 15.71 -13.60
N PHE A 252 -1.53 17.03 -13.49
CA PHE A 252 -2.76 17.70 -13.10
C PHE A 252 -3.78 17.67 -14.23
N GLY A 253 -4.94 17.05 -14.00
CA GLY A 253 -6.05 17.02 -14.94
C GLY A 253 -5.85 16.13 -16.18
N GLY A 254 -4.86 15.23 -16.17
CA GLY A 254 -4.54 14.35 -17.31
C GLY A 254 -3.98 12.98 -16.94
N ILE A 255 -3.74 12.14 -17.95
CA ILE A 255 -3.13 10.80 -17.80
C ILE A 255 -1.61 10.96 -17.75
N ALA A 256 -0.99 10.63 -16.61
CA ALA A 256 0.46 10.63 -16.48
C ALA A 256 1.06 9.40 -17.17
N LYS A 257 1.84 9.56 -18.24
CA LYS A 257 2.41 8.37 -18.94
C LYS A 257 3.36 7.57 -18.06
N ARG A 258 4.04 8.20 -17.09
CA ARG A 258 4.95 7.51 -16.17
C ARG A 258 4.28 6.48 -15.28
N THR A 259 2.95 6.50 -15.15
CA THR A 259 2.21 5.56 -14.26
C THR A 259 1.56 4.41 -15.01
N TYR A 260 1.61 4.40 -16.34
CA TYR A 260 0.99 3.38 -17.17
C TYR A 260 2.00 2.78 -18.16
N PRO A 261 1.88 1.48 -18.47
CA PRO A 261 2.80 0.77 -19.34
C PRO A 261 2.47 1.03 -20.83
N SER A 262 2.52 2.31 -21.22
CA SER A 262 2.02 2.79 -22.51
C SER A 262 2.88 2.37 -23.70
N GLY A 263 4.21 2.43 -23.57
CA GLY A 263 5.15 1.96 -24.59
C GLY A 263 5.08 0.44 -24.77
N ALA A 264 4.97 -0.32 -23.68
CA ALA A 264 4.79 -1.77 -23.75
C ALA A 264 3.48 -2.16 -24.45
N ALA A 265 2.38 -1.45 -24.16
CA ALA A 265 1.10 -1.67 -24.82
C ALA A 265 1.12 -1.24 -26.30
N ASP A 266 1.77 -0.11 -26.61
CA ASP A 266 1.94 0.38 -27.97
C ASP A 266 2.76 -0.62 -28.80
N PHE A 267 3.84 -1.18 -28.24
CA PHE A 267 4.65 -2.23 -28.87
C PHE A 267 3.81 -3.45 -29.27
N ILE A 268 2.92 -3.91 -28.39
CA ILE A 268 2.01 -5.03 -28.66
C ILE A 268 1.09 -4.72 -29.85
N ILE A 269 0.55 -3.51 -29.91
CA ILE A 269 -0.42 -3.10 -30.95
C ILE A 269 0.26 -2.87 -32.29
N GLU A 270 1.38 -2.14 -32.29
CA GLU A 270 2.13 -1.78 -33.51
C GLU A 270 2.67 -3.02 -34.22
N ASN A 271 3.00 -4.07 -33.47
CA ASN A 271 3.49 -5.33 -34.01
C ASN A 271 2.39 -6.39 -34.19
N GLY A 272 1.13 -6.05 -33.90
CA GLY A 272 -0.01 -6.94 -34.09
C GLY A 272 0.09 -8.26 -33.30
N ILE A 273 0.69 -8.22 -32.11
CA ILE A 273 0.98 -9.42 -31.31
C ILE A 273 -0.32 -10.03 -30.81
N LYS A 274 -0.52 -11.32 -31.10
CA LYS A 274 -1.66 -12.11 -30.63
C LYS A 274 -1.16 -13.14 -29.63
N ALA A 275 -1.40 -12.88 -28.35
CA ALA A 275 -0.99 -13.76 -27.27
C ALA A 275 -2.08 -13.82 -26.19
N ASN A 276 -2.12 -14.93 -25.44
CA ASN A 276 -2.80 -14.97 -24.16
C ASN A 276 -1.83 -14.43 -23.11
N ILE A 277 -2.08 -13.21 -22.64
CA ILE A 277 -1.11 -12.44 -21.87
C ILE A 277 -1.45 -12.52 -20.37
N PHE A 278 -0.51 -13.03 -19.57
CA PHE A 278 -0.53 -12.81 -18.12
C PHE A 278 -0.18 -11.35 -17.81
N ASN A 279 -0.94 -10.66 -16.98
CA ASN A 279 -0.70 -9.25 -16.63
C ASN A 279 -0.99 -8.95 -15.16
N ASP A 280 -0.41 -7.88 -14.62
CA ASP A 280 -0.73 -7.37 -13.28
C ASP A 280 -2.11 -6.71 -13.20
N PHE A 281 -2.60 -6.53 -11.98
CA PHE A 281 -3.98 -6.13 -11.70
C PHE A 281 -4.29 -4.73 -12.23
N ASN A 282 -3.36 -3.80 -12.03
CA ASN A 282 -3.55 -2.39 -12.38
C ASN A 282 -3.37 -2.16 -13.89
N SER A 283 -2.42 -2.85 -14.51
CA SER A 283 -2.20 -2.76 -15.96
C SER A 283 -3.35 -3.36 -16.76
N GLY A 284 -4.08 -4.32 -16.21
CA GLY A 284 -5.24 -4.90 -16.88
C GLY A 284 -6.30 -3.87 -17.30
N ALA A 285 -6.59 -2.91 -16.41
CA ALA A 285 -7.53 -1.83 -16.70
C ALA A 285 -7.04 -0.90 -17.81
N TYR A 286 -5.72 -0.73 -17.94
CA TYR A 286 -5.13 0.04 -19.03
C TYR A 286 -5.15 -0.75 -20.34
N LEU A 287 -4.74 -2.02 -20.29
CA LEU A 287 -4.72 -2.92 -21.44
C LEU A 287 -6.10 -3.08 -22.05
N ILE A 288 -7.15 -3.29 -21.25
CA ILE A 288 -8.51 -3.49 -21.80
C ILE A 288 -8.99 -2.27 -22.58
N GLY A 289 -8.62 -1.06 -22.18
CA GLY A 289 -8.95 0.15 -22.95
C GLY A 289 -8.10 0.30 -24.21
N ARG A 290 -6.82 -0.08 -24.13
CA ARG A 290 -5.82 0.19 -25.18
C ARG A 290 -5.79 -0.88 -26.28
N THR A 291 -6.03 -2.15 -25.94
CA THR A 291 -5.85 -3.32 -26.83
C THR A 291 -7.16 -3.96 -27.26
N PHE A 292 -8.32 -3.53 -26.72
CA PHE A 292 -9.63 -4.05 -27.14
C PHE A 292 -9.93 -3.72 -28.61
N PRO A 293 -10.54 -4.65 -29.38
CA PRO A 293 -10.98 -6.01 -28.99
C PRO A 293 -9.91 -7.10 -29.22
N ASN A 294 -8.69 -6.72 -29.58
CA ASN A 294 -7.70 -7.63 -30.17
C ASN A 294 -7.04 -8.56 -29.13
N ILE A 295 -6.94 -8.14 -27.87
CA ILE A 295 -6.27 -8.90 -26.81
C ILE A 295 -7.20 -9.05 -25.62
N LYS A 296 -7.29 -10.29 -25.12
CA LYS A 296 -8.01 -10.60 -23.89
C LYS A 296 -7.11 -10.28 -22.70
N VAL A 297 -7.63 -9.50 -21.76
CA VAL A 297 -6.96 -9.18 -20.50
C VAL A 297 -7.18 -10.29 -19.50
N PHE A 298 -6.12 -10.74 -18.83
CA PHE A 298 -6.16 -11.86 -17.90
C PHE A 298 -6.77 -11.47 -16.55
N MET A 299 -6.35 -10.35 -15.98
CA MET A 299 -6.88 -9.78 -14.73
C MET A 299 -7.02 -8.26 -14.87
N ASP A 300 -8.08 -7.66 -14.33
CA ASP A 300 -8.25 -6.20 -14.24
C ASP A 300 -8.96 -5.76 -12.95
N GLY A 301 -9.18 -4.45 -12.81
CA GLY A 301 -9.75 -3.81 -11.63
C GLY A 301 -11.19 -4.21 -11.25
N ARG A 302 -11.92 -4.91 -12.12
CA ARG A 302 -13.33 -5.32 -11.91
C ARG A 302 -13.39 -6.62 -11.12
N THR A 303 -13.06 -6.53 -9.83
CA THR A 303 -12.95 -7.68 -8.92
C THR A 303 -14.21 -8.53 -8.85
N GLU A 304 -15.38 -7.96 -9.08
CA GLU A 304 -16.66 -8.65 -9.13
C GLU A 304 -16.79 -9.68 -10.27
N LEU A 305 -15.92 -9.60 -11.28
CA LEU A 305 -15.93 -10.53 -12.42
C LEU A 305 -15.09 -11.80 -12.16
N TYR A 306 -14.32 -11.83 -11.06
CA TYR A 306 -13.36 -12.89 -10.79
C TYR A 306 -13.79 -13.73 -9.58
N ALA A 307 -13.90 -15.04 -9.79
CA ALA A 307 -14.19 -15.98 -8.72
C ALA A 307 -13.01 -16.11 -7.74
N ARG A 308 -13.30 -16.48 -6.48
CA ARG A 308 -12.29 -16.65 -5.42
C ARG A 308 -11.21 -17.68 -5.80
N GLU A 309 -11.62 -18.73 -6.49
CA GLU A 309 -10.79 -19.83 -6.95
C GLU A 309 -9.79 -19.40 -8.03
N PHE A 310 -10.12 -18.35 -8.79
CA PHE A 310 -9.22 -17.71 -9.75
C PHE A 310 -8.27 -16.72 -9.06
N PHE A 311 -8.82 -15.85 -8.21
CA PHE A 311 -8.08 -14.73 -7.65
C PHE A 311 -7.05 -15.16 -6.59
N ARG A 312 -7.36 -16.18 -5.77
CA ARG A 312 -6.44 -16.67 -4.74
C ARG A 312 -5.08 -17.15 -5.31
N PRO A 313 -5.01 -18.03 -6.32
CA PRO A 313 -3.71 -18.42 -6.87
C PRO A 313 -3.04 -17.25 -7.61
N TYR A 314 -3.80 -16.35 -8.25
CA TYR A 314 -3.26 -15.13 -8.87
C TYR A 314 -2.52 -14.25 -7.86
N LEU A 315 -3.13 -14.01 -6.69
CA LEU A 315 -2.48 -13.26 -5.61
C LEU A 315 -1.20 -13.93 -5.12
N LYS A 316 -1.18 -15.26 -4.99
CA LYS A 316 0.03 -15.97 -4.56
C LYS A 316 1.21 -15.75 -5.51
N ILE A 317 0.97 -15.64 -6.81
CA ILE A 317 2.02 -15.29 -7.78
C ILE A 317 2.58 -13.90 -7.48
N TRP A 318 1.69 -12.92 -7.26
CA TRP A 318 2.10 -11.52 -7.05
C TRP A 318 2.68 -11.23 -5.67
N GLU A 319 2.29 -11.95 -4.62
CA GLU A 319 2.80 -11.70 -3.27
C GLU A 319 4.00 -12.57 -2.89
N GLN A 320 3.96 -13.84 -3.29
CA GLN A 320 4.95 -14.84 -2.90
C GLN A 320 5.94 -15.15 -4.03
N GLY A 321 5.69 -14.62 -5.23
CA GLY A 321 6.53 -14.90 -6.38
C GLY A 321 6.52 -16.37 -6.80
N ASN A 322 5.48 -17.14 -6.47
CA ASN A 322 5.49 -18.61 -6.59
C ASN A 322 5.48 -19.07 -8.07
N PRO A 323 6.58 -19.64 -8.60
CA PRO A 323 6.66 -20.01 -10.01
C PRO A 323 5.83 -21.24 -10.37
N GLU A 324 5.63 -22.19 -9.45
CA GLU A 324 4.84 -23.40 -9.68
C GLU A 324 3.36 -23.07 -9.95
N ILE A 325 2.82 -22.12 -9.17
CA ILE A 325 1.45 -21.62 -9.36
C ILE A 325 1.34 -20.85 -10.67
N PHE A 326 2.37 -20.07 -11.03
CA PHE A 326 2.44 -19.39 -12.32
C PHE A 326 2.43 -20.39 -13.48
N GLU A 327 3.26 -21.43 -13.44
CA GLU A 327 3.32 -22.47 -14.46
C GLU A 327 2.00 -23.23 -14.61
N ALA A 328 1.34 -23.53 -13.48
CA ALA A 328 0.01 -24.13 -13.50
C ALA A 328 -1.04 -23.24 -14.20
N MET A 329 -0.95 -21.91 -14.03
CA MET A 329 -1.80 -20.98 -14.78
C MET A 329 -1.43 -20.87 -16.26
N VAL A 330 -0.13 -20.85 -16.57
CA VAL A 330 0.36 -20.86 -17.96
C VAL A 330 -0.23 -22.05 -18.71
N ALA A 331 -0.18 -23.25 -18.12
CA ALA A 331 -0.76 -24.45 -18.71
C ALA A 331 -2.30 -24.38 -18.80
N LYS A 332 -2.98 -23.97 -17.71
CA LYS A 332 -4.45 -23.95 -17.65
C LYS A 332 -5.08 -22.97 -18.65
N TYR A 333 -4.48 -21.80 -18.84
CA TYR A 333 -5.03 -20.73 -19.67
C TYR A 333 -4.31 -20.58 -21.01
N ASN A 334 -3.38 -21.50 -21.32
CA ASN A 334 -2.55 -21.47 -22.53
C ASN A 334 -1.88 -20.10 -22.72
N LEU A 335 -1.22 -19.61 -21.67
CA LEU A 335 -0.56 -18.31 -21.68
C LEU A 335 0.69 -18.39 -22.56
N THR A 336 0.82 -17.43 -23.46
CA THR A 336 1.94 -17.34 -24.41
C THR A 336 2.65 -15.99 -24.35
N GLY A 337 2.15 -15.06 -23.52
CA GLY A 337 2.80 -13.80 -23.21
C GLY A 337 2.74 -13.48 -21.72
N ALA A 338 3.73 -12.76 -21.21
CA ALA A 338 3.75 -12.24 -19.84
C ALA A 338 4.13 -10.75 -19.86
N PHE A 339 3.18 -9.91 -19.47
CA PHE A 339 3.27 -8.46 -19.45
C PHE A 339 3.40 -7.98 -18.01
N LEU A 340 4.57 -7.45 -17.66
CA LEU A 340 4.91 -7.09 -16.29
C LEU A 340 5.28 -5.62 -16.23
N ASN A 341 4.44 -4.83 -15.56
CA ASN A 341 4.62 -3.38 -15.43
C ASN A 341 5.64 -3.04 -14.33
N SER A 342 6.68 -2.28 -14.68
CA SER A 342 7.75 -1.85 -13.77
C SER A 342 7.57 -0.43 -13.23
N SER A 343 6.55 0.32 -13.66
CA SER A 343 6.40 1.75 -13.37
C SER A 343 5.67 2.03 -12.06
N ARG A 344 4.82 1.10 -11.59
CA ARG A 344 3.89 1.34 -10.48
C ARG A 344 3.96 0.30 -9.37
N GLU A 345 4.27 -0.94 -9.71
CA GLU A 345 4.34 -2.05 -8.76
C GLU A 345 5.71 -2.73 -8.85
N ASP A 346 6.21 -3.18 -7.71
CA ASP A 346 7.41 -4.03 -7.67
C ASP A 346 7.01 -5.39 -8.25
N ILE A 347 7.54 -5.72 -9.43
CA ILE A 347 7.33 -7.03 -10.03
C ILE A 347 7.99 -8.10 -9.12
N PRO A 348 7.32 -9.22 -8.81
CA PRO A 348 7.91 -10.29 -8.01
C PRO A 348 9.20 -10.78 -8.65
N LYS A 349 10.30 -10.69 -7.90
CA LYS A 349 11.64 -11.01 -8.42
C LYS A 349 11.75 -12.46 -8.85
N GLU A 350 11.09 -13.34 -8.12
CA GLU A 350 11.05 -14.78 -8.36
C GLU A 350 10.38 -15.11 -9.69
N ILE A 351 9.31 -14.37 -10.06
CA ILE A 351 8.63 -14.56 -11.36
C ILE A 351 9.48 -14.00 -12.50
N LEU A 352 10.10 -12.83 -12.33
CA LEU A 352 11.03 -12.30 -13.32
C LEU A 352 12.20 -13.24 -13.57
N ARG A 353 12.84 -13.73 -12.50
CA ARG A 353 13.94 -14.71 -12.59
C ARG A 353 13.49 -16.00 -13.23
N TYR A 354 12.31 -16.52 -12.87
CA TYR A 354 11.77 -17.72 -13.49
C TYR A 354 11.62 -17.54 -15.00
N LEU A 355 10.94 -16.47 -15.44
CA LEU A 355 10.73 -16.19 -16.86
C LEU A 355 12.06 -16.05 -17.61
N ASP A 356 13.02 -15.32 -17.04
CA ASP A 356 14.33 -15.10 -17.65
C ASP A 356 15.18 -16.39 -17.76
N GLN A 357 15.08 -17.28 -16.77
CA GLN A 357 15.82 -18.54 -16.74
C GLN A 357 15.20 -19.62 -17.64
N GLN A 358 13.90 -19.55 -17.94
CA GLN A 358 13.24 -20.50 -18.83
C GLN A 358 13.56 -20.19 -20.29
N LYS A 359 14.22 -21.13 -20.98
CA LYS A 359 14.60 -20.99 -22.40
C LYS A 359 13.43 -20.72 -23.35
N GLU A 360 12.21 -21.10 -22.95
CA GLU A 360 11.01 -20.89 -23.77
C GLU A 360 10.47 -19.47 -23.68
N TRP A 361 10.79 -18.67 -22.66
CA TRP A 361 10.30 -17.31 -22.49
C TRP A 361 11.36 -16.31 -22.93
N ILE A 362 11.07 -15.55 -23.99
CA ILE A 362 12.02 -14.60 -24.56
C ILE A 362 11.52 -13.17 -24.30
N PRO A 363 12.34 -12.29 -23.67
CA PRO A 363 11.99 -10.88 -23.53
C PRO A 363 12.02 -10.23 -24.91
N VAL A 364 10.91 -9.63 -25.34
CA VAL A 364 10.78 -8.96 -26.65
C VAL A 364 10.57 -7.44 -26.53
N TYR A 365 10.34 -6.95 -25.31
CA TYR A 365 10.28 -5.53 -25.01
C TYR A 365 10.79 -5.31 -23.60
N PHE A 366 11.59 -4.26 -23.43
CA PHE A 366 12.06 -3.81 -22.13
C PHE A 366 12.24 -2.29 -22.14
N ASN A 367 11.55 -1.61 -21.23
CA ASN A 367 11.76 -0.19 -20.97
C ASN A 367 11.35 0.15 -19.53
N SER A 368 11.32 1.43 -19.18
CA SER A 368 10.95 1.93 -17.85
C SER A 368 9.53 1.61 -17.43
N ASP A 369 8.66 1.35 -18.40
CA ASP A 369 7.24 1.14 -18.22
C ASP A 369 6.84 -0.35 -18.20
N GLY A 370 7.77 -1.27 -18.47
CA GLY A 370 7.58 -2.69 -18.26
C GLY A 370 8.53 -3.58 -19.04
N VAL A 371 8.37 -4.88 -18.81
CA VAL A 371 9.00 -5.96 -19.57
C VAL A 371 7.92 -6.89 -20.13
N PHE A 372 8.07 -7.29 -21.39
CA PHE A 372 7.15 -8.21 -22.05
C PHE A 372 7.90 -9.43 -22.57
N PHE A 373 7.49 -10.61 -22.07
CA PHE A 373 8.01 -11.89 -22.50
C PHE A 373 7.02 -12.57 -23.45
N LEU A 374 7.53 -13.23 -24.48
CA LEU A 374 6.78 -14.12 -25.35
C LEU A 374 7.37 -15.52 -25.28
N LYS A 375 6.48 -16.51 -25.24
CA LYS A 375 6.87 -17.91 -25.34
C LYS A 375 7.32 -18.23 -26.79
N ASP A 376 8.40 -18.99 -26.97
CA ASP A 376 8.89 -19.46 -28.29
C ASP A 376 7.94 -20.53 -28.85
N VAL A 377 6.87 -20.03 -29.46
CA VAL A 377 5.92 -20.80 -30.26
C VAL A 377 5.98 -20.31 -31.70
N PRO A 378 5.58 -21.13 -32.70
CA PRO A 378 5.68 -20.75 -34.12
C PRO A 378 5.04 -19.40 -34.46
N GLU A 379 3.98 -19.01 -33.76
CA GLU A 379 3.27 -17.74 -33.93
C GLU A 379 4.10 -16.50 -33.53
N HIS A 380 5.04 -16.66 -32.60
CA HIS A 380 5.82 -15.56 -32.02
C HIS A 380 7.23 -15.45 -32.58
N ARG A 381 7.73 -16.48 -33.29
CA ARG A 381 9.12 -16.52 -33.76
C ARG A 381 9.57 -15.31 -34.56
N ALA A 382 8.74 -14.83 -35.47
CA ALA A 382 9.06 -13.64 -36.27
C ALA A 382 9.23 -12.36 -35.41
N ILE A 383 8.46 -12.24 -34.33
CA ILE A 383 8.58 -11.13 -33.38
C ILE A 383 9.82 -11.32 -32.51
N ILE A 384 10.03 -12.53 -32.00
CA ILE A 384 11.17 -12.90 -31.16
C ILE A 384 12.49 -12.64 -31.90
N GLU A 385 12.64 -13.14 -33.14
CA GLU A 385 13.84 -12.95 -33.95
C GLU A 385 14.18 -11.47 -34.20
N ARG A 386 13.16 -10.60 -34.22
CA ARG A 386 13.33 -9.17 -34.50
C ARG A 386 13.57 -8.33 -33.25
N TYR A 387 12.97 -8.71 -32.12
CA TYR A 387 12.87 -7.84 -30.94
C TYR A 387 13.41 -8.46 -29.66
N ALA A 388 13.98 -9.68 -29.71
CA ALA A 388 14.63 -10.28 -28.55
C ALA A 388 15.62 -9.30 -27.89
N VAL A 389 15.46 -9.09 -26.60
CA VAL A 389 16.28 -8.17 -25.81
C VAL A 389 17.46 -8.94 -25.23
N ASP A 390 18.66 -8.44 -25.47
CA ASP A 390 19.89 -8.96 -24.85
C ASP A 390 20.25 -8.11 -23.64
N PHE A 391 19.96 -8.62 -22.44
CA PHE A 391 20.23 -7.93 -21.19
C PHE A 391 21.72 -7.89 -20.82
N GLU A 392 22.53 -8.85 -21.25
CA GLU A 392 23.97 -8.88 -20.95
C GLU A 392 24.68 -7.69 -21.61
N ASN A 393 24.33 -7.43 -22.87
CA ASN A 393 24.86 -6.33 -23.65
C ASN A 393 24.03 -5.04 -23.57
N TRP A 394 23.04 -4.97 -22.66
CA TRP A 394 22.16 -3.81 -22.51
C TRP A 394 22.93 -2.51 -22.29
N GLN A 395 22.64 -1.50 -23.09
CA GLN A 395 23.17 -0.14 -22.90
C GLN A 395 22.02 0.81 -22.59
N PRO A 396 22.14 1.61 -21.51
CA PRO A 396 21.09 2.58 -21.16
C PRO A 396 20.93 3.61 -22.28
N PRO A 397 19.69 4.02 -22.62
CA PRO A 397 19.46 5.13 -23.54
C PRO A 397 20.19 6.39 -23.05
N TYR A 398 20.95 7.06 -23.93
CA TYR A 398 21.68 8.26 -23.53
C TYR A 398 20.73 9.46 -23.34
N THR A 399 20.80 10.11 -22.18
CA THR A 399 20.03 11.35 -21.93
C THR A 399 20.85 12.60 -22.28
N ASP A 400 20.38 13.42 -23.22
CA ASP A 400 21.07 14.67 -23.58
C ASP A 400 20.82 15.77 -22.53
N LEU A 401 21.77 15.96 -21.61
CA LEU A 401 21.66 16.97 -20.55
C LEU A 401 21.66 18.40 -21.10
N LEU A 402 22.22 18.65 -22.29
CA LEU A 402 22.20 19.97 -22.91
C LEU A 402 20.79 20.31 -23.41
N ARG A 403 20.09 19.35 -24.01
CA ARG A 403 18.67 19.49 -24.35
C ARG A 403 17.79 19.59 -23.12
N MET A 404 18.13 18.87 -22.06
CA MET A 404 17.42 18.96 -20.78
C MET A 404 17.55 20.35 -20.14
N GLY A 405 18.72 20.98 -20.29
CA GLY A 405 19.03 22.30 -19.75
C GLY A 405 19.02 22.29 -18.21
N ILE A 406 18.44 23.34 -17.62
CA ILE A 406 18.34 23.50 -16.16
C ILE A 406 17.08 22.85 -15.56
N ALA A 407 16.38 22.03 -16.33
CA ALA A 407 15.16 21.38 -15.85
C ALA A 407 15.49 20.41 -14.70
N LYS A 408 14.79 20.55 -13.57
CA LYS A 408 14.87 19.55 -12.49
C LYS A 408 14.02 18.35 -12.90
N ALA A 409 14.67 17.24 -13.23
CA ALA A 409 14.01 16.01 -13.63
C ALA A 409 14.42 14.86 -12.69
N GLU A 410 13.45 14.06 -12.27
CA GLU A 410 13.73 12.78 -11.63
C GLU A 410 13.98 11.74 -12.73
N PRO A 411 15.12 11.03 -12.72
CA PRO A 411 15.45 10.05 -13.75
C PRO A 411 14.73 8.72 -13.49
N TYR A 412 13.40 8.77 -13.38
CA TYR A 412 12.56 7.63 -13.03
C TYR A 412 12.70 6.49 -14.05
N GLU A 413 12.95 6.81 -15.32
CA GLU A 413 13.07 5.80 -16.37
C GLU A 413 14.29 4.89 -16.19
N HIS A 414 15.45 5.50 -15.96
CA HIS A 414 16.68 4.79 -15.63
C HIS A 414 16.54 4.02 -14.33
N ASN A 415 15.85 4.59 -13.35
CA ASN A 415 15.62 3.94 -12.06
C ASN A 415 14.78 2.66 -12.20
N TYR A 416 13.63 2.73 -12.89
CA TYR A 416 12.77 1.56 -13.08
C TYR A 416 13.43 0.45 -13.89
N ARG A 417 14.18 0.82 -14.95
CA ARG A 417 14.99 -0.15 -15.70
C ARG A 417 16.07 -0.79 -14.82
N ALA A 418 16.79 0.00 -14.04
CA ALA A 418 17.84 -0.51 -13.15
C ALA A 418 17.28 -1.54 -12.15
N PHE A 419 16.18 -1.23 -11.46
CA PHE A 419 15.57 -2.16 -10.49
C PHE A 419 15.00 -3.42 -11.14
N THR A 420 14.46 -3.32 -12.35
CA THR A 420 13.97 -4.49 -13.10
C THR A 420 15.14 -5.39 -13.51
N LEU A 421 16.24 -4.84 -14.01
CA LEU A 421 17.46 -5.59 -14.35
C LEU A 421 18.09 -6.23 -13.12
N GLU A 422 18.17 -5.53 -11.99
CA GLU A 422 18.66 -6.09 -10.72
C GLU A 422 17.80 -7.25 -10.23
N SER A 423 16.49 -7.18 -10.48
CA SER A 423 15.56 -8.25 -10.11
C SER A 423 15.74 -9.51 -10.95
N MET A 424 16.23 -9.38 -12.19
CA MET A 424 16.63 -10.47 -13.09
C MET A 424 18.11 -10.86 -12.95
N ASP A 425 18.82 -10.33 -11.93
CA ASP A 425 20.24 -10.60 -11.66
C ASP A 425 21.25 -10.07 -12.70
N TYR A 426 20.83 -9.21 -13.63
CA TYR A 426 21.72 -8.49 -14.56
C TYR A 426 22.39 -7.28 -13.88
N ASP A 427 23.21 -7.56 -12.87
CA ASP A 427 23.83 -6.56 -11.99
C ASP A 427 24.62 -5.49 -12.78
N GLU A 428 25.38 -5.87 -13.81
CA GLU A 428 26.17 -4.91 -14.60
C GLU A 428 25.29 -3.96 -15.42
N ALA A 429 24.23 -4.47 -16.05
CA ALA A 429 23.26 -3.65 -16.78
C ALA A 429 22.51 -2.71 -15.83
N ALA A 430 22.11 -3.22 -14.65
CA ALA A 430 21.48 -2.42 -13.61
C ALA A 430 22.40 -1.29 -13.10
N LEU A 431 23.70 -1.57 -12.90
CA LEU A 431 24.70 -0.56 -12.53
C LEU A 431 24.90 0.50 -13.63
N ARG A 432 24.83 0.13 -14.92
CA ARG A 432 24.90 1.10 -16.03
C ARG A 432 23.72 2.07 -16.00
N GLU A 433 22.50 1.56 -15.85
CA GLU A 433 21.28 2.38 -15.71
C GLU A 433 21.33 3.28 -14.45
N ALA A 434 21.76 2.74 -13.30
CA ALA A 434 21.88 3.51 -12.07
C ALA A 434 22.92 4.64 -12.17
N LYS A 435 24.04 4.42 -12.87
CA LYS A 435 25.04 5.46 -13.14
C LYS A 435 24.48 6.57 -14.03
N GLU A 436 23.69 6.21 -15.04
CA GLU A 436 23.04 7.19 -15.92
C GLU A 436 21.99 8.02 -15.17
N ALA A 437 21.22 7.39 -14.28
CA ALA A 437 20.33 8.11 -13.36
C ALA A 437 21.09 9.13 -12.50
N LEU A 438 22.24 8.75 -11.93
CA LEU A 438 23.07 9.64 -11.12
C LEU A 438 23.75 10.74 -11.93
N ARG A 439 24.00 10.52 -13.23
CA ARG A 439 24.50 11.56 -14.13
C ARG A 439 23.46 12.67 -14.34
N ILE A 440 22.19 12.30 -14.41
CA ILE A 440 21.05 13.24 -14.52
C ILE A 440 20.80 13.94 -13.18
N LYS A 441 20.80 13.16 -12.09
CA LYS A 441 20.50 13.65 -10.74
C LYS A 441 21.44 13.00 -9.70
N PRO A 442 22.57 13.65 -9.35
CA PRO A 442 23.56 13.08 -8.43
C PRO A 442 23.05 12.85 -7.00
N ASP A 443 22.04 13.61 -6.56
CA ASP A 443 21.41 13.53 -5.24
C ASP A 443 20.20 12.58 -5.21
N TYR A 444 20.09 11.66 -6.17
CA TYR A 444 18.98 10.71 -6.22
C TYR A 444 19.30 9.44 -5.40
N ALA A 445 18.56 9.24 -4.30
CA ALA A 445 18.83 8.16 -3.35
C ALA A 445 18.57 6.74 -3.89
N ASP A 446 17.58 6.57 -4.78
CA ASP A 446 17.17 5.25 -5.26
C ASP A 446 18.24 4.51 -6.10
N PRO A 447 18.93 5.16 -7.06
CA PRO A 447 20.07 4.52 -7.74
C PRO A 447 21.22 4.19 -6.80
N LEU A 448 21.51 5.03 -5.80
CA LEU A 448 22.55 4.76 -4.79
C LEU A 448 22.19 3.54 -3.94
N LYS A 449 20.91 3.40 -3.56
CA LYS A 449 20.37 2.20 -2.92
C LYS A 449 20.63 0.95 -3.75
N LEU A 450 20.37 1.02 -5.06
CA LEU A 450 20.58 -0.11 -5.96
C LEU A 450 22.07 -0.47 -6.04
N ILE A 451 22.94 0.52 -6.23
CA ILE A 451 24.40 0.32 -6.25
C ILE A 451 24.86 -0.35 -4.94
N GLY A 452 24.37 0.11 -3.79
CA GLY A 452 24.66 -0.50 -2.50
C GLY A 452 24.22 -1.95 -2.41
N LYS A 453 23.01 -2.27 -2.89
CA LYS A 453 22.49 -3.65 -2.95
C LYS A 453 23.36 -4.55 -3.83
N VAL A 454 23.73 -4.09 -5.02
CA VAL A 454 24.59 -4.85 -5.95
C VAL A 454 25.96 -5.11 -5.33
N PHE A 455 26.56 -4.11 -4.67
CA PHE A 455 27.84 -4.31 -3.97
C PHE A 455 27.72 -5.26 -2.77
N ALA A 456 26.62 -5.19 -2.01
CA ALA A 456 26.37 -6.12 -0.91
C ALA A 456 26.22 -7.57 -1.43
N LYS A 457 25.49 -7.78 -2.53
CA LYS A 457 25.36 -9.09 -3.20
C LYS A 457 26.73 -9.65 -3.63
N ARG A 458 27.64 -8.77 -4.05
CA ARG A 458 29.03 -9.11 -4.42
C ARG A 458 29.98 -9.22 -3.22
N LYS A 459 29.48 -9.15 -1.98
CA LYS A 459 30.26 -9.14 -0.72
C LYS A 459 31.28 -7.99 -0.62
N GLN A 460 31.08 -6.92 -1.40
CA GLN A 460 31.89 -5.70 -1.34
C GLN A 460 31.30 -4.75 -0.29
N PHE A 461 31.32 -5.19 0.97
CA PHE A 461 30.55 -4.55 2.06
C PHE A 461 30.94 -3.10 2.31
N ARG A 462 32.22 -2.75 2.15
CA ARG A 462 32.66 -1.35 2.28
C ARG A 462 32.05 -0.45 1.21
N SER A 463 32.03 -0.88 -0.06
CA SER A 463 31.41 -0.11 -1.15
C SER A 463 29.89 -0.05 -0.99
N ALA A 464 29.26 -1.13 -0.49
CA ALA A 464 27.85 -1.14 -0.15
C ALA A 464 27.52 -0.10 0.95
N PHE A 465 28.30 -0.10 2.03
CA PHE A 465 28.19 0.86 3.12
C PHE A 465 28.28 2.30 2.62
N GLU A 466 29.28 2.63 1.80
CA GLU A 466 29.43 3.99 1.26
C GLU A 466 28.22 4.39 0.41
N ALA A 467 27.75 3.52 -0.48
CA ALA A 467 26.57 3.79 -1.31
C ALA A 467 25.30 3.98 -0.48
N PHE A 468 25.05 3.12 0.52
CA PHE A 468 23.90 3.29 1.43
C PHE A 468 24.03 4.53 2.32
N ARG A 469 25.24 4.88 2.76
CA ARG A 469 25.50 6.10 3.54
C ARG A 469 25.16 7.34 2.72
N HIS A 470 25.58 7.39 1.45
CA HIS A 470 25.19 8.46 0.53
C HIS A 470 23.68 8.48 0.27
N ALA A 471 23.06 7.32 0.07
CA ALA A 471 21.60 7.26 -0.10
C ALA A 471 20.85 7.80 1.13
N CYS A 472 21.28 7.43 2.35
CA CYS A 472 20.72 7.93 3.61
C CYS A 472 20.94 9.44 3.81
N LEU A 473 22.01 10.02 3.25
CA LEU A 473 22.24 11.46 3.30
C LEU A 473 21.18 12.22 2.48
N TYR A 474 20.80 11.68 1.32
CA TYR A 474 19.82 12.31 0.42
C TYR A 474 18.36 11.98 0.78
N ASP A 475 18.12 10.85 1.44
CA ASP A 475 16.79 10.45 1.93
C ASP A 475 16.85 9.94 3.37
N PRO A 476 17.04 10.84 4.36
CA PRO A 476 17.22 10.46 5.76
C PRO A 476 15.95 9.90 6.40
N GLY A 477 14.77 10.13 5.83
CA GLY A 477 13.49 9.61 6.34
C GLY A 477 13.23 8.15 5.95
N ASN A 478 14.02 7.58 5.04
CA ASN A 478 13.75 6.27 4.47
C ASN A 478 14.24 5.15 5.37
N LYS A 479 13.28 4.54 6.05
CA LYS A 479 13.48 3.39 6.93
C LYS A 479 14.23 2.24 6.24
N LYS A 480 13.88 1.89 4.98
CA LYS A 480 14.55 0.79 4.24
C LYS A 480 16.03 1.09 3.99
N LEU A 481 16.38 2.36 3.72
CA LEU A 481 17.78 2.77 3.53
C LEU A 481 18.59 2.67 4.83
N ARG A 482 18.02 3.14 5.95
CA ARG A 482 18.66 3.01 7.26
C ARG A 482 18.91 1.56 7.64
N TYR A 483 17.98 0.66 7.34
CA TYR A 483 18.18 -0.78 7.50
C TYR A 483 19.37 -1.31 6.70
N ASN A 484 19.44 -0.98 5.41
CA ASN A 484 20.55 -1.45 4.56
C ASN A 484 21.90 -0.90 5.04
N LEU A 485 21.94 0.35 5.53
CA LEU A 485 23.13 0.93 6.13
C LEU A 485 23.54 0.20 7.41
N ALA A 486 22.59 -0.06 8.32
CA ALA A 486 22.83 -0.80 9.56
C ALA A 486 23.27 -2.24 9.29
N LEU A 487 22.68 -2.90 8.28
CA LEU A 487 23.08 -4.23 7.85
C LEU A 487 24.50 -4.23 7.29
N SER A 488 24.88 -3.18 6.55
CA SER A 488 26.25 -3.08 6.03
C SER A 488 27.30 -2.94 7.13
N TYR A 489 26.98 -2.30 8.26
CA TYR A 489 27.86 -2.34 9.44
C TYR A 489 28.02 -3.76 9.96
N LEU A 490 26.92 -4.52 10.05
CA LEU A 490 26.96 -5.92 10.49
C LEU A 490 27.80 -6.79 9.54
N ASP A 491 27.63 -6.62 8.23
CA ASP A 491 28.36 -7.38 7.20
C ASP A 491 29.87 -7.03 7.17
N MET A 492 30.24 -5.82 7.60
CA MET A 492 31.63 -5.41 7.81
C MET A 492 32.19 -5.83 9.18
N SER A 493 31.41 -6.54 10.01
CA SER A 493 31.74 -6.89 11.40
C SER A 493 31.95 -5.69 12.34
N GLU A 494 31.42 -4.52 11.98
CA GLU A 494 31.45 -3.28 12.77
C GLU A 494 30.24 -3.25 13.72
N TYR A 495 30.25 -4.15 14.72
CA TYR A 495 29.05 -4.46 15.50
C TYR A 495 28.54 -3.30 16.36
N GLU A 496 29.42 -2.49 16.94
CA GLU A 496 29.03 -1.28 17.68
C GLU A 496 28.29 -0.28 16.80
N GLY A 497 28.76 -0.11 15.55
CA GLY A 497 28.11 0.73 14.55
C GLY A 497 26.73 0.20 14.16
N ALA A 498 26.60 -1.12 13.99
CA ALA A 498 25.33 -1.77 13.73
C ALA A 498 24.34 -1.60 14.91
N ILE A 499 24.79 -1.81 16.15
CA ILE A 499 23.99 -1.63 17.36
C ILE A 499 23.48 -0.19 17.45
N ALA A 500 24.36 0.81 17.24
CA ALA A 500 23.97 2.22 17.26
C ALA A 500 22.91 2.51 16.17
N ALA A 501 23.14 2.05 14.94
CA ALA A 501 22.23 2.29 13.83
C ALA A 501 20.86 1.62 14.03
N TYR A 502 20.81 0.36 14.51
CA TYR A 502 19.54 -0.32 14.81
C TYR A 502 18.81 0.30 16.00
N ARG A 503 19.53 0.81 17.01
CA ARG A 503 18.94 1.57 18.11
C ARG A 503 18.29 2.85 17.61
N ASP A 504 18.94 3.60 16.72
CA ASP A 504 18.37 4.81 16.12
C ASP A 504 17.10 4.49 15.30
N ILE A 505 17.09 3.37 14.58
CA ILE A 505 15.89 2.89 13.87
C ILE A 505 14.77 2.57 14.86
N HIS A 506 15.07 1.87 15.96
CA HIS A 506 14.07 1.54 16.98
C HIS A 506 13.51 2.80 17.67
N VAL A 507 14.35 3.80 17.96
CA VAL A 507 13.88 5.09 18.52
C VAL A 507 12.97 5.83 17.54
N ALA A 508 13.33 5.84 16.25
CA ALA A 508 12.52 6.49 15.22
C ALA A 508 11.22 5.74 14.90
N TRP A 509 11.22 4.41 14.99
CA TRP A 509 10.08 3.53 14.70
C TRP A 509 9.91 2.48 15.82
N PRO A 510 9.38 2.86 17.00
CA PRO A 510 9.32 1.99 18.17
C PRO A 510 8.36 0.80 18.00
N ALA A 511 7.39 0.89 17.07
CA ALA A 511 6.46 -0.18 16.76
C ALA A 511 7.00 -1.16 15.69
N ASP A 512 8.28 -1.08 15.32
CA ASP A 512 8.86 -1.94 14.30
C ASP A 512 9.57 -3.18 14.87
N PRO A 513 8.96 -4.37 14.85
CA PRO A 513 9.56 -5.59 15.41
C PRO A 513 10.87 -5.97 14.69
N LYS A 514 10.98 -5.62 13.40
CA LYS A 514 12.19 -5.85 12.61
C LYS A 514 13.41 -5.14 13.22
N ALA A 515 13.24 -3.95 13.80
CA ALA A 515 14.36 -3.15 14.31
C ALA A 515 14.95 -3.82 15.55
N VAL A 516 14.07 -4.27 16.43
CA VAL A 516 14.40 -4.96 17.67
C VAL A 516 15.03 -6.32 17.37
N PHE A 517 14.52 -7.04 16.37
CA PHE A 517 15.12 -8.29 15.92
C PHE A 517 16.56 -8.11 15.41
N PHE A 518 16.80 -7.14 14.52
CA PHE A 518 18.16 -6.89 14.02
C PHE A 518 19.09 -6.31 15.10
N LEU A 519 18.55 -5.57 16.07
CA LEU A 519 19.30 -5.11 17.24
C LEU A 519 19.73 -6.31 18.11
N SER A 520 18.84 -7.28 18.35
CA SER A 520 19.19 -8.55 19.00
C SER A 520 20.29 -9.30 18.25
N LYS A 521 20.19 -9.38 16.92
CA LYS A 521 21.22 -9.99 16.08
C LYS A 521 22.56 -9.28 16.23
N ALA A 522 22.57 -7.95 16.16
CA ALA A 522 23.80 -7.16 16.33
C ALA A 522 24.43 -7.35 17.72
N TYR A 523 23.61 -7.44 18.78
CA TYR A 523 24.09 -7.77 20.13
C TYR A 523 24.69 -9.18 20.23
N ALA A 524 24.07 -10.18 19.61
CA ALA A 524 24.62 -11.55 19.59
C ALA A 524 25.99 -11.60 18.91
N PHE A 525 26.14 -10.97 17.75
CA PHE A 525 27.44 -10.88 17.06
C PHE A 525 28.49 -10.09 17.85
N ASN A 526 28.06 -9.08 18.62
CA ASN A 526 28.95 -8.35 19.53
C ASN A 526 29.18 -9.06 20.88
N ARG A 527 28.74 -10.31 21.03
CA ARG A 527 28.85 -11.13 22.26
C ARG A 527 28.16 -10.55 23.50
N GLN A 528 27.19 -9.67 23.30
CA GLN A 528 26.35 -9.09 24.35
C GLN A 528 25.06 -9.92 24.48
N TYR A 529 25.21 -11.15 24.98
CA TYR A 529 24.18 -12.19 24.91
C TYR A 529 22.92 -11.89 25.74
N ASP A 530 23.07 -11.29 26.92
CA ASP A 530 21.93 -10.94 27.77
C ASP A 530 21.03 -9.87 27.11
N GLU A 531 21.64 -8.84 26.51
CA GLU A 531 20.91 -7.82 25.77
C GLU A 531 20.31 -8.39 24.48
N SER A 532 21.01 -9.32 23.81
CA SER A 532 20.48 -10.04 22.66
C SER A 532 19.20 -10.81 23.00
N LEU A 533 19.21 -11.58 24.09
CA LEU A 533 18.04 -12.34 24.56
C LEU A 533 16.87 -11.41 24.91
N LYS A 534 17.14 -10.31 25.62
CA LYS A 534 16.12 -9.32 26.00
C LYS A 534 15.44 -8.70 24.78
N MET A 535 16.22 -8.24 23.81
CA MET A 535 15.69 -7.67 22.56
C MET A 535 14.96 -8.73 21.73
N PHE A 536 15.46 -9.97 21.71
CA PHE A 536 14.80 -11.05 21.00
C PHE A 536 13.39 -11.33 21.57
N GLN A 537 13.28 -11.46 22.88
CA GLN A 537 11.99 -11.66 23.56
C GLN A 537 11.02 -10.49 23.32
N GLU A 538 11.52 -9.27 23.25
CA GLU A 538 10.70 -8.10 22.91
C GLU A 538 10.21 -8.16 21.45
N ALA A 539 11.09 -8.49 20.50
CA ALA A 539 10.72 -8.64 19.10
C ALA A 539 9.62 -9.69 18.91
N VAL A 540 9.74 -10.85 19.57
CA VAL A 540 8.74 -11.94 19.52
C VAL A 540 7.39 -11.52 20.12
N LYS A 541 7.40 -10.73 21.20
CA LYS A 541 6.16 -10.18 21.80
C LYS A 541 5.48 -9.15 20.89
N MET A 542 6.26 -8.34 20.16
CA MET A 542 5.73 -7.32 19.24
C MET A 542 5.09 -7.96 18.00
N ALA A 543 5.81 -8.90 17.38
CA ALA A 543 5.30 -9.73 16.31
C ALA A 543 6.03 -11.07 16.33
N PRO A 544 5.32 -12.20 16.44
CA PRO A 544 5.93 -13.51 16.27
C PRO A 544 6.66 -13.57 14.91
N ALA A 545 8.00 -13.52 14.94
CA ALA A 545 8.85 -13.63 13.75
C ALA A 545 8.87 -15.08 13.23
N SER A 546 9.45 -15.36 12.06
CA SER A 546 9.70 -16.76 11.69
C SER A 546 10.58 -17.42 12.76
N ALA A 547 10.20 -18.61 13.20
CA ALA A 547 10.99 -19.39 14.14
C ALA A 547 12.38 -19.75 13.57
N GLY A 548 12.56 -19.79 12.24
CA GLY A 548 13.86 -20.00 11.62
C GLY A 548 14.85 -18.87 11.89
N ASP A 549 14.40 -17.62 11.82
CA ASP A 549 15.21 -16.43 12.09
C ASP A 549 15.67 -16.37 13.56
N ALA A 550 14.80 -16.81 14.47
CA ALA A 550 15.10 -16.95 15.90
C ALA A 550 16.22 -17.98 16.18
N VAL A 551 16.15 -19.11 15.49
CA VAL A 551 17.10 -20.22 15.63
C VAL A 551 18.50 -19.81 15.19
N ASN A 552 18.62 -19.04 14.12
CA ASN A 552 19.91 -18.59 13.61
C ASN A 552 20.67 -17.70 14.60
N ILE A 553 19.98 -16.84 15.36
CA ILE A 553 20.64 -16.01 16.39
C ILE A 553 21.09 -16.89 17.56
N ALA A 554 20.24 -17.81 18.00
CA ALA A 554 20.56 -18.73 19.09
C ALA A 554 21.73 -19.67 18.74
N ASP A 555 21.88 -20.07 17.47
CA ASP A 555 23.02 -20.85 16.97
C ASP A 555 24.35 -20.10 17.10
N VAL A 556 24.36 -18.78 16.85
CA VAL A 556 25.56 -17.95 17.04
C VAL A 556 25.99 -17.95 18.52
N ILE A 557 25.03 -17.83 19.44
CA ILE A 557 25.28 -17.84 20.88
C ILE A 557 25.72 -19.23 21.37
N PHE A 558 25.10 -20.29 20.84
CA PHE A 558 25.48 -21.68 21.09
C PHE A 558 26.93 -21.94 20.67
N ALA A 559 27.33 -21.46 19.48
CA ALA A 559 28.67 -21.65 18.94
C ALA A 559 29.77 -20.97 19.78
N ASP A 560 29.45 -19.88 20.49
CA ASP A 560 30.38 -19.23 21.45
C ASP A 560 30.32 -19.86 22.86
N GLY A 561 29.60 -20.98 23.03
CA GLY A 561 29.57 -21.78 24.25
C GLY A 561 28.59 -21.28 25.33
N LYS A 562 27.70 -20.34 25.00
CA LYS A 562 26.68 -19.81 25.92
C LYS A 562 25.37 -20.59 25.82
N TYR A 563 25.45 -21.85 26.21
CA TYR A 563 24.38 -22.82 26.02
C TYR A 563 23.11 -22.50 26.81
N ASP A 564 23.23 -21.87 27.98
CA ASP A 564 22.10 -21.43 28.82
C ASP A 564 21.28 -20.34 28.13
N THR A 565 21.92 -19.29 27.63
CA THR A 565 21.23 -18.23 26.87
C THR A 565 20.65 -18.78 25.56
N ALA A 566 21.38 -19.65 24.86
CA ALA A 566 20.90 -20.28 23.64
C ALA A 566 19.63 -21.11 23.88
N VAL A 567 19.56 -21.88 24.98
CA VAL A 567 18.37 -22.63 25.38
C VAL A 567 17.16 -21.70 25.57
N GLU A 568 17.33 -20.57 26.23
CA GLU A 568 16.23 -19.61 26.45
C GLU A 568 15.76 -18.96 25.14
N MET A 569 16.66 -18.67 24.21
CA MET A 569 16.29 -18.19 22.87
C MET A 569 15.54 -19.26 22.07
N TYR A 570 16.02 -20.51 22.06
CA TYR A 570 15.31 -21.61 21.40
C TYR A 570 13.92 -21.85 22.01
N ARG A 571 13.78 -21.73 23.33
CA ARG A 571 12.47 -21.82 24.01
C ARG A 571 11.54 -20.71 23.56
N THR A 572 12.05 -19.48 23.47
CA THR A 572 11.28 -18.35 22.95
C THR A 572 10.86 -18.58 21.48
N ALA A 573 11.69 -19.24 20.67
CA ALA A 573 11.33 -19.65 19.31
C ALA A 573 10.19 -20.70 19.29
N LEU A 574 10.16 -21.63 20.25
CA LEU A 574 9.08 -22.61 20.41
C LEU A 574 7.76 -21.99 20.89
N GLU A 575 7.77 -20.79 21.49
CA GLU A 575 6.54 -20.04 21.77
C GLU A 575 5.84 -19.59 20.47
N ILE A 576 6.62 -19.39 19.39
CA ILE A 576 6.09 -19.02 18.08
C ILE A 576 5.52 -20.24 17.36
N ASN A 577 6.28 -21.35 17.33
CA ASN A 577 5.85 -22.62 16.76
C ASN A 577 6.38 -23.79 17.60
N ASP A 578 5.45 -24.48 18.26
CA ASP A 578 5.73 -25.59 19.17
C ASP A 578 5.99 -26.93 18.48
N LYS A 579 5.90 -26.97 17.13
CA LYS A 579 6.05 -28.18 16.30
C LYS A 579 7.27 -28.11 15.41
N LEU A 580 8.41 -27.72 15.97
CA LEU A 580 9.68 -27.68 15.26
C LEU A 580 10.65 -28.74 15.79
N PRO A 581 10.72 -29.94 15.16
CA PRO A 581 11.67 -30.99 15.52
C PRO A 581 13.11 -30.46 15.58
N ALA A 582 13.52 -29.63 14.62
CA ALA A 582 14.86 -29.06 14.56
C ALA A 582 15.22 -28.24 15.81
N VAL A 583 14.28 -27.44 16.34
CA VAL A 583 14.51 -26.60 17.53
C VAL A 583 14.58 -27.44 18.79
N HIS A 584 13.72 -28.46 18.92
CA HIS A 584 13.81 -29.43 20.03
C HIS A 584 15.16 -30.17 20.04
N ARG A 585 15.70 -30.52 18.87
CA ARG A 585 17.04 -31.13 18.76
C ARG A 585 18.14 -30.17 19.23
N LYS A 586 18.11 -28.91 18.80
CA LYS A 586 19.08 -27.87 19.23
C LYS A 586 19.05 -27.62 20.75
N ILE A 587 17.87 -27.60 21.36
CA ILE A 587 17.72 -27.53 22.83
C ILE A 587 18.33 -28.77 23.50
N GLY A 588 18.09 -29.95 22.94
CA GLY A 588 18.67 -31.21 23.43
C GLY A 588 20.20 -31.23 23.37
N GLU A 589 20.77 -30.74 22.27
CA GLU A 589 22.23 -30.56 22.09
C GLU A 589 22.80 -29.56 23.11
N ALA A 590 22.11 -28.44 23.36
CA ALA A 590 22.52 -27.46 24.35
C ALA A 590 22.47 -27.99 25.78
N TYR A 591 21.45 -28.77 26.13
CA TYR A 591 21.40 -29.42 27.44
C TYR A 591 22.46 -30.50 27.62
N ARG A 592 22.86 -31.22 26.56
CA ARG A 592 24.03 -32.12 26.63
C ARG A 592 25.30 -31.33 26.92
N ALA A 593 25.49 -30.19 26.27
CA ALA A 593 26.64 -29.33 26.49
C ALA A 593 26.66 -28.68 27.89
N LEU A 594 25.48 -28.53 28.52
CA LEU A 594 25.31 -28.10 29.92
C LEU A 594 25.41 -29.23 30.95
N ASP A 595 25.71 -30.47 30.53
CA ASP A 595 25.73 -31.66 31.39
C ASP A 595 24.39 -31.94 32.11
N GLN A 596 23.27 -31.68 31.41
CA GLN A 596 21.90 -31.93 31.87
C GLN A 596 21.22 -33.02 31.01
N PRO A 597 21.66 -34.29 31.12
CA PRO A 597 21.25 -35.36 30.21
C PRO A 597 19.75 -35.70 30.26
N GLU A 598 19.10 -35.54 31.42
CA GLU A 598 17.67 -35.81 31.59
C GLU A 598 16.80 -34.84 30.77
N LEU A 599 17.16 -33.54 30.78
CA LEU A 599 16.48 -32.52 29.99
C LEU A 599 16.80 -32.68 28.49
N ALA A 600 18.04 -33.04 28.16
CA ALA A 600 18.42 -33.34 26.79
C ALA A 600 17.60 -34.50 26.21
N GLU A 601 17.48 -35.61 26.93
CA GLU A 601 16.72 -36.78 26.50
C GLU A 601 15.24 -36.45 26.30
N LYS A 602 14.64 -35.65 27.18
CA LYS A 602 13.27 -35.17 27.06
C LYS A 602 13.05 -34.41 25.74
N HIS A 603 13.91 -33.44 25.42
CA HIS A 603 13.76 -32.65 24.20
C HIS A 603 14.07 -33.45 22.92
N LEU A 604 15.04 -34.37 22.97
CA LEU A 604 15.36 -35.26 21.83
C LEU A 604 14.24 -36.28 21.55
N LYS A 605 13.60 -36.83 22.58
CA LYS A 605 12.40 -37.67 22.39
C LYS A 605 11.27 -36.86 21.76
N ARG A 606 11.05 -35.63 22.23
CA ARG A 606 10.04 -34.76 21.63
C ARG A 606 10.32 -34.44 20.16
N ALA A 607 11.58 -34.20 19.80
CA ALA A 607 11.98 -34.02 18.40
C ALA A 607 11.66 -35.25 17.55
N ALA A 608 11.85 -36.46 18.08
CA ALA A 608 11.56 -37.71 17.37
C ALA A 608 10.05 -38.04 17.24
N GLU A 609 9.23 -37.55 18.18
CA GLU A 609 7.76 -37.70 18.15
C GLU A 609 7.07 -36.74 17.17
N LEU A 610 7.67 -35.57 16.93
CA LEU A 610 7.14 -34.55 16.04
C LEU A 610 7.45 -34.91 14.58
N LYS A 611 6.41 -34.91 13.72
CA LYS A 611 6.62 -34.97 12.27
C LYS A 611 7.13 -33.62 11.78
N PRO A 612 8.09 -33.60 10.83
CA PRO A 612 8.44 -32.38 10.10
C PRO A 612 7.18 -31.74 9.52
N PRO A 613 6.89 -30.45 9.76
CA PRO A 613 5.85 -29.75 9.01
C PRO A 613 6.20 -29.77 7.50
N GLU A 614 5.20 -29.76 6.61
CA GLU A 614 5.44 -29.76 5.15
C GLU A 614 6.34 -28.59 4.69
N ASP A 615 6.37 -27.49 5.46
CA ASP A 615 7.23 -26.33 5.24
C ASP A 615 8.71 -26.54 5.67
N GLU A 616 9.04 -27.57 6.46
CA GLU A 616 10.42 -27.85 6.90
C GLU A 616 11.31 -28.33 5.72
N ALA A 617 10.72 -28.85 4.64
CA ALA A 617 11.44 -29.14 3.40
C ALA A 617 11.92 -27.85 2.69
N ALA A 618 11.22 -26.73 2.90
CA ALA A 618 11.59 -25.42 2.36
C ALA A 618 12.54 -24.65 3.30
N GLU A 619 12.36 -24.74 4.63
CA GLU A 619 13.26 -24.07 5.58
C GLU A 619 14.61 -24.78 5.75
N ALA A 620 14.67 -26.12 5.66
CA ALA A 620 15.94 -26.86 5.65
C ALA A 620 16.81 -26.53 4.42
N ALA A 621 16.19 -26.22 3.28
CA ALA A 621 16.90 -25.79 2.07
C ALA A 621 17.56 -24.39 2.22
N VAL A 622 17.07 -23.54 3.14
CA VAL A 622 17.66 -22.23 3.45
C VAL A 622 18.84 -22.38 4.44
N GLY A 623 18.78 -23.34 5.36
CA GLY A 623 19.86 -23.66 6.29
C GLY A 623 21.09 -24.30 5.62
N GLU A 624 20.92 -25.03 4.53
CA GLU A 624 22.03 -25.65 3.77
C GLU A 624 22.63 -24.72 2.70
N THR A 625 21.97 -23.62 2.33
CA THR A 625 22.44 -22.67 1.30
C THR A 625 23.08 -21.39 1.87
N ALA A 626 22.98 -21.14 3.18
CA ALA A 626 23.78 -20.13 3.85
C ALA A 626 25.18 -20.70 4.16
N GLY A 627 26.10 -20.53 3.22
CA GLY A 627 27.49 -20.97 3.34
C GLY A 627 28.07 -20.64 4.71
N SER A 628 28.57 -21.68 5.36
CA SER A 628 29.43 -21.59 6.53
C SER A 628 30.44 -20.45 6.38
N PRO A 629 30.45 -19.45 7.27
CA PRO A 629 31.64 -18.62 7.43
C PRO A 629 32.68 -19.55 8.04
N GLN A 630 33.56 -20.09 7.18
CA GLN A 630 34.82 -20.64 7.65
C GLN A 630 35.45 -19.56 8.53
N ALA A 631 35.58 -19.87 9.82
CA ALA A 631 36.29 -19.06 10.78
C ALA A 631 37.63 -18.65 10.15
N ALA A 632 37.81 -17.36 9.88
CA ALA A 632 39.10 -16.83 9.50
C ALA A 632 40.05 -17.13 10.67
N ALA A 633 40.97 -18.07 10.44
CA ALA A 633 42.07 -18.32 11.35
C ALA A 633 42.78 -16.98 11.61
N PRO A 634 43.14 -16.66 12.87
CA PRO A 634 43.83 -15.42 13.16
C PRO A 634 45.19 -15.44 12.44
N ALA A 635 45.39 -14.48 11.54
CA ALA A 635 46.71 -14.19 10.98
C ALA A 635 47.63 -13.84 12.15
N ALA A 636 48.55 -14.75 12.45
CA ALA A 636 49.57 -14.54 13.45
C ALA A 636 50.39 -13.30 13.10
N ALA A 637 50.45 -12.38 14.05
CA ALA A 637 51.40 -11.29 14.06
C ALA A 637 52.82 -11.86 14.04
N GLY A 638 53.47 -11.79 12.88
CA GLY A 638 54.93 -11.93 12.76
C GLY A 638 55.55 -10.55 12.88
N ALA A 639 56.06 -10.22 14.06
CA ALA A 639 57.03 -9.16 14.24
C ALA A 639 58.44 -9.72 13.96
N ALA A 640 59.18 -9.09 13.04
CA ALA A 640 60.64 -8.94 13.08
C ALA A 640 61.14 -8.15 11.86
N GLU A 641 61.83 -7.04 12.18
CA GLU A 641 62.79 -6.22 11.41
C GLU A 641 62.41 -5.58 10.07
#